data_AF-A0A8H3APT2-F1
#
_entry.id   AF-A0A8H3APT2-F1
#
_cell.length_a   1.000
_cell.length_b   1.000
_cell.length_c   1.000
_cell.angle_alpha   90.00
_cell.angle_beta   90.00
_cell.angle_gamma   90.00
#
_symmetry.space_group_name_H-M   'P 1'
#
loop_
_entity.id
_entity.type
_entity.pdbx_description
1 polymer ?
#
loop_
_entity_poly.entity_id
_entity_poly.type
_entity_poly.pdbx_seq_one_letter_code
_entity_poly.pdbx_strand_id
1 'polypeptide(L)'
;MKFALAALGLLSSLAAISASDADELKTLVKELTVAATQSERLAILDEDKDFVFDFLNAAKIQGAVGKGNGGQAVSAKTTTFPALIGNQLAMTVGFLGPCAQNTPHIHPRSAEMLVMVAGDTINTGTFQENGARFVENKIEVGQATIFPMGSVHFQQNLGCDPAIFVAGFANEDPGTLQVAQGFFQQLPPDTVSATLGELGVEEVQDISKKIPANIAFGVAECVQRCKIDRNSTFEFSEEVISKALKQQGILATIASGSSSSRVTTPNNTSGKQASNLSAGGNLAASSNAVDDDDKDDSFWNNKYHVLIIVLGAACGVLVLALVAAIVIALRARKAARNRGHHAPIPLFTGTGHGRSAASTPFVSEKYSDDSTLIALVKSTMPPKVPHLMTLADLSVGQINRVLAHSAALKRVSKPLLEPYTASTRSLPAIEQTLANKTVALLFSKRSTRTRVAAETSAVLLGGRALFLGREDIQLGVNESARDTINIIGGMCQGVFARVGEHEEIEELVEHSPVPVINALSSLWHPTQILADVLTLHEHAHLFGGMPKSTNDSDLTPLRPLTVTWLGDSSNVLHDILVTLPRLGHQVRVGTPPQQPYQCPKPVWDRVKELGCDKNIFWTDNPYEAVKGADVVVTDTWISMGQEAEKAQRLKDFQGYQVTEKLCKEGGANPDWKFLHCLPRKSHEVDDEVFYGPRSLVFPEGENRKWTIMALFDSLIGRWTI
;
A
#
# COMPACT_ATOMS: atom_id res chain seq x y z
N MET A 1 11.64 26.13 59.29
CA MET A 1 11.98 26.95 58.10
C MET A 1 13.18 26.43 57.32
N LYS A 2 14.45 26.50 57.80
CA LYS A 2 15.63 26.18 56.95
C LYS A 2 15.59 24.80 56.24
N PHE A 3 15.15 23.73 56.91
CA PHE A 3 14.95 22.41 56.28
C PHE A 3 13.87 22.39 55.18
N ALA A 4 12.83 23.22 55.27
CA ALA A 4 11.77 23.27 54.26
C ALA A 4 12.25 23.92 52.95
N LEU A 5 13.07 24.99 53.03
CA LEU A 5 13.67 25.59 51.83
C LEU A 5 14.65 24.64 51.13
N ALA A 6 15.41 23.84 51.89
CA ALA A 6 16.29 22.82 51.31
C ALA A 6 15.49 21.73 50.57
N ALA A 7 14.36 21.28 51.12
CA ALA A 7 13.47 20.32 50.46
C ALA A 7 12.85 20.89 49.18
N LEU A 8 12.38 22.15 49.17
CA LEU A 8 11.88 22.78 47.95
C LEU A 8 12.97 22.94 46.88
N GLY A 9 14.20 23.31 47.26
CA GLY A 9 15.33 23.44 46.32
C GLY A 9 15.74 22.11 45.66
N LEU A 10 15.65 21.00 46.40
CA LEU A 10 15.85 19.64 45.87
C LEU A 10 14.69 19.22 44.94
N LEU A 11 13.44 19.53 45.29
CA LEU A 11 12.29 19.27 44.43
C LEU A 11 12.34 20.08 43.11
N SER A 12 12.75 21.35 43.15
CA SER A 12 12.86 22.17 41.94
C SER A 12 14.03 21.76 41.04
N SER A 13 15.13 21.24 41.60
CA SER A 13 16.26 20.74 40.80
C SER A 13 15.97 19.36 40.19
N LEU A 14 15.34 18.44 40.95
CA LEU A 14 14.83 17.18 40.39
C LEU A 14 13.80 17.41 39.28
N ALA A 15 12.88 18.36 39.45
CA ALA A 15 11.92 18.73 38.41
C ALA A 15 12.62 19.28 37.14
N ALA A 16 13.63 20.14 37.30
CA ALA A 16 14.39 20.70 36.19
C ALA A 16 15.17 19.61 35.41
N ILE A 17 15.80 18.67 36.11
CA ILE A 17 16.50 17.52 35.48
C ILE A 17 15.49 16.63 34.75
N SER A 18 14.35 16.30 35.36
CA SER A 18 13.30 15.52 34.69
C SER A 18 12.66 16.22 33.48
N ALA A 19 12.93 17.52 33.29
CA ALA A 19 12.52 18.28 32.11
C ALA A 19 13.60 18.30 31.02
N SER A 20 14.90 18.39 31.35
CA SER A 20 15.98 18.25 30.37
C SER A 20 15.96 16.88 29.72
N ASP A 21 15.92 15.83 30.53
CA ASP A 21 16.01 14.44 30.06
C ASP A 21 14.82 14.09 29.15
N ALA A 22 13.64 14.67 29.43
CA ALA A 22 12.43 14.51 28.63
C ALA A 22 12.45 15.32 27.31
N ASP A 23 13.17 16.43 27.23
CA ASP A 23 13.34 17.21 25.98
C ASP A 23 14.50 16.67 25.13
N GLU A 24 15.55 16.12 25.74
CA GLU A 24 16.59 15.35 25.05
C GLU A 24 16.00 14.09 24.41
N LEU A 25 15.17 13.32 25.13
CA LEU A 25 14.50 12.13 24.57
C LEU A 25 13.55 12.48 23.40
N LYS A 26 12.82 13.60 23.46
CA LYS A 26 12.00 14.09 22.33
C LYS A 26 12.87 14.46 21.12
N THR A 27 14.04 15.04 21.37
CA THR A 27 14.98 15.44 20.31
C THR A 27 15.57 14.20 19.63
N LEU A 28 16.04 13.21 20.40
CA LEU A 28 16.51 11.92 19.90
C LEU A 28 15.44 11.18 19.08
N VAL A 29 14.21 11.09 19.59
CA VAL A 29 13.08 10.47 18.86
C VAL A 29 12.80 11.20 17.55
N LYS A 30 12.87 12.54 17.54
CA LYS A 30 12.69 13.35 16.32
C LYS A 30 13.80 13.10 15.30
N GLU A 31 15.06 13.06 15.74
CA GLU A 31 16.22 12.80 14.86
C GLU A 31 16.17 11.41 14.22
N LEU A 32 15.84 10.38 15.00
CA LEU A 32 15.64 9.02 14.50
C LEU A 32 14.44 8.89 13.55
N THR A 33 13.40 9.70 13.75
CA THR A 33 12.21 9.75 12.87
C THR A 33 12.52 10.40 11.53
N VAL A 34 13.39 11.41 11.47
CA VAL A 34 13.79 12.07 10.20
C VAL A 34 14.97 11.39 9.49
N ALA A 35 15.72 10.53 10.16
CA ALA A 35 16.75 9.69 9.55
C ALA A 35 16.16 8.84 8.41
N ALA A 36 16.74 8.95 7.22
CA ALA A 36 16.22 8.35 5.99
C ALA A 36 16.57 6.87 5.84
N THR A 37 17.71 6.44 6.41
CA THR A 37 18.17 5.04 6.35
C THR A 37 18.41 4.44 7.73
N GLN A 38 18.38 3.11 7.83
CA GLN A 38 18.74 2.43 9.07
C GLN A 38 20.21 2.63 9.43
N SER A 39 21.09 2.87 8.45
CA SER A 39 22.50 3.22 8.68
C SER A 39 22.66 4.57 9.39
N GLU A 40 21.77 5.54 9.13
CA GLU A 40 21.74 6.80 9.88
C GLU A 40 21.24 6.61 11.31
N ARG A 41 20.21 5.78 11.53
CA ARG A 41 19.73 5.46 12.89
C ARG A 41 20.78 4.75 13.74
N LEU A 42 21.55 3.84 13.12
CA LEU A 42 22.73 3.19 13.72
C LEU A 42 23.94 4.14 13.94
N ALA A 43 23.88 5.37 13.43
CA ALA A 43 24.89 6.42 13.68
C ALA A 43 24.40 7.49 14.67
N ILE A 44 23.10 7.49 15.00
CA ILE A 44 22.47 8.32 16.05
C ILE A 44 22.39 7.55 17.38
N LEU A 45 22.20 6.22 17.31
CA LEU A 45 22.32 5.30 18.44
C LEU A 45 23.66 4.56 18.32
N ASP A 46 24.73 5.17 18.82
CA ASP A 46 26.11 4.69 18.66
C ASP A 46 26.61 3.80 19.82
N GLU A 47 25.80 3.58 20.86
CA GLU A 47 26.12 2.66 21.97
C GLU A 47 25.28 1.36 21.91
N ASP A 48 25.94 0.20 22.06
CA ASP A 48 25.30 -1.14 22.07
C ASP A 48 24.11 -1.25 23.05
N LYS A 49 24.15 -0.50 24.17
CA LYS A 49 23.08 -0.45 25.19
C LYS A 49 21.77 0.10 24.67
N ASP A 50 21.78 0.93 23.62
CA ASP A 50 20.59 1.61 23.12
C ASP A 50 19.65 0.65 22.37
N PHE A 51 20.14 -0.55 22.07
CA PHE A 51 19.40 -1.67 21.49
C PHE A 51 18.94 -2.70 22.54
N VAL A 52 19.05 -2.37 23.84
CA VAL A 52 18.64 -3.24 24.96
C VAL A 52 17.56 -2.57 25.80
N PHE A 53 16.39 -3.21 25.92
CA PHE A 53 15.29 -2.76 26.79
C PHE A 53 15.05 -3.76 27.93
N ASP A 54 15.22 -3.30 29.17
CA ASP A 54 15.01 -4.12 30.37
C ASP A 54 13.57 -3.98 30.89
N PHE A 55 12.70 -4.90 30.50
CA PHE A 55 11.30 -4.97 30.95
C PHE A 55 11.13 -5.22 32.46
N LEU A 56 12.17 -5.68 33.17
CA LEU A 56 12.11 -5.96 34.61
C LEU A 56 12.55 -4.74 35.43
N ASN A 57 13.42 -3.89 34.87
CA ASN A 57 13.99 -2.70 35.52
C ASN A 57 13.43 -1.37 34.94
N ALA A 58 12.43 -1.45 34.07
CA ALA A 58 11.82 -0.32 33.36
C ALA A 58 11.19 0.76 34.24
N ALA A 59 11.11 0.59 35.55
CA ALA A 59 10.77 1.65 36.51
C ALA A 59 11.75 2.85 36.44
N LYS A 60 12.94 2.67 35.86
CA LYS A 60 13.92 3.74 35.55
C LYS A 60 13.64 4.47 34.23
N ILE A 61 12.73 3.97 33.39
CA ILE A 61 12.45 4.51 32.05
C ILE A 61 11.15 5.32 32.13
N GLN A 62 11.26 6.64 31.97
CA GLN A 62 10.15 7.57 32.11
C GLN A 62 9.02 7.25 31.12
N GLY A 63 7.81 7.06 31.62
CA GLY A 63 6.63 6.75 30.80
C GLY A 63 6.55 5.32 30.23
N ALA A 64 7.49 4.42 30.57
CA ALA A 64 7.42 3.01 30.18
C ALA A 64 6.44 2.19 31.01
N VAL A 65 6.23 2.55 32.29
CA VAL A 65 5.41 1.77 33.24
C VAL A 65 4.03 2.42 33.45
N GLY A 66 2.96 1.76 33.02
CA GLY A 66 1.58 2.09 33.36
C GLY A 66 1.11 1.26 34.56
N LYS A 67 1.13 1.84 35.77
CA LYS A 67 0.65 1.21 37.00
C LYS A 67 -0.86 1.42 37.23
N GLY A 68 -1.52 0.40 37.78
CA GLY A 68 -2.84 0.50 38.41
C GLY A 68 -2.93 -0.42 39.63
N ASN A 69 -4.04 -0.40 40.37
CA ASN A 69 -4.15 -1.12 41.66
C ASN A 69 -3.94 -2.63 41.54
N GLY A 70 -4.25 -3.23 40.38
CA GLY A 70 -4.07 -4.67 40.15
C GLY A 70 -2.68 -5.07 39.61
N GLY A 71 -1.77 -4.15 39.31
CA GLY A 71 -0.47 -4.47 38.72
C GLY A 71 0.05 -3.40 37.76
N GLN A 72 0.88 -3.80 36.79
CA GLN A 72 1.56 -2.86 35.89
C GLN A 72 1.78 -3.41 34.48
N ALA A 73 1.74 -2.53 33.48
CA ALA A 73 2.17 -2.82 32.11
C ALA A 73 3.46 -2.06 31.83
N VAL A 74 4.42 -2.71 31.17
CA VAL A 74 5.71 -2.14 30.79
C VAL A 74 5.84 -2.15 29.27
N SER A 75 5.81 -0.98 28.63
CA SER A 75 5.79 -0.86 27.17
C SER A 75 7.12 -0.33 26.61
N ALA A 76 7.71 -1.08 25.68
CA ALA A 76 8.73 -0.64 24.75
C ALA A 76 8.05 -0.21 23.43
N LYS A 77 8.12 1.09 23.16
CA LYS A 77 7.57 1.82 21.98
C LYS A 77 8.49 2.99 21.66
N THR A 78 8.33 3.65 20.51
CA THR A 78 9.19 4.78 20.06
C THR A 78 9.57 5.79 21.16
N THR A 79 8.63 6.20 22.01
CA THR A 79 8.85 7.21 23.08
C THR A 79 9.51 6.67 24.37
N THR A 80 9.94 5.41 24.39
CA THR A 80 10.49 4.70 25.58
C THR A 80 11.65 3.77 25.22
N PHE A 81 11.73 3.34 23.96
CA PHE A 81 12.82 2.57 23.37
C PHE A 81 13.04 3.06 21.92
N PRO A 82 13.79 4.15 21.71
CA PRO A 82 13.89 4.81 20.41
C PRO A 82 14.49 3.94 19.29
N ALA A 83 15.24 2.89 19.62
CA ALA A 83 15.75 1.90 18.65
C ALA A 83 14.65 1.19 17.83
N LEU A 84 13.40 1.21 18.28
CA LEU A 84 12.26 0.69 17.53
C LEU A 84 11.88 1.54 16.31
N ILE A 85 12.35 2.79 16.22
CA ILE A 85 11.98 3.71 15.14
C ILE A 85 12.49 3.20 13.78
N GLY A 86 11.55 3.02 12.84
CA GLY A 86 11.78 2.46 11.52
C GLY A 86 11.83 0.92 11.47
N ASN A 87 11.59 0.22 12.58
CA ASN A 87 11.62 -1.25 12.66
C ASN A 87 10.23 -1.90 12.74
N GLN A 88 9.15 -1.12 12.82
CA GLN A 88 7.74 -1.55 12.80
C GLN A 88 7.35 -2.55 13.89
N LEU A 89 8.04 -2.52 15.03
CA LEU A 89 7.83 -3.41 16.16
C LEU A 89 7.69 -2.62 17.46
N ALA A 90 6.74 -3.00 18.29
CA ALA A 90 6.68 -2.61 19.71
C ALA A 90 6.35 -3.84 20.56
N MET A 91 6.57 -3.74 21.87
CA MET A 91 6.32 -4.83 22.80
C MET A 91 5.88 -4.30 24.18
N THR A 92 4.95 -4.99 24.83
CA THR A 92 4.52 -4.69 26.20
C THR A 92 4.54 -5.97 27.04
N VAL A 93 5.09 -5.90 28.25
CA VAL A 93 4.97 -6.97 29.25
C VAL A 93 3.91 -6.58 30.27
N GLY A 94 2.86 -7.39 30.36
CA GLY A 94 1.75 -7.21 31.29
C GLY A 94 1.96 -8.04 32.55
N PHE A 95 2.02 -7.38 33.71
CA PHE A 95 2.13 -7.99 35.03
C PHE A 95 0.79 -7.84 35.75
N LEU A 96 -0.02 -8.91 35.75
CA LEU A 96 -1.35 -8.95 36.35
C LEU A 96 -1.30 -9.63 37.71
N GLY A 97 -1.59 -8.90 38.79
CA GLY A 97 -1.71 -9.47 40.12
C GLY A 97 -2.86 -10.49 40.24
N PRO A 98 -2.99 -11.15 41.39
CA PRO A 98 -4.14 -11.99 41.73
C PRO A 98 -5.46 -11.27 41.42
N CYS A 99 -6.37 -11.94 40.71
CA CYS A 99 -7.65 -11.38 40.25
C CYS A 99 -7.58 -10.04 39.47
N ALA A 100 -6.44 -9.67 38.87
CA ALA A 100 -6.28 -8.40 38.15
C ALA A 100 -6.71 -8.45 36.68
N GLN A 101 -7.04 -7.29 36.12
CA GLN A 101 -7.46 -7.14 34.73
C GLN A 101 -6.81 -5.90 34.10
N ASN A 102 -6.21 -6.06 32.92
CA ASN A 102 -5.97 -4.94 32.00
C ASN A 102 -7.32 -4.55 31.38
N THR A 103 -7.78 -3.32 31.63
CA THR A 103 -9.15 -2.88 31.32
C THR A 103 -9.41 -2.84 29.80
N PRO A 104 -10.68 -2.92 29.34
CA PRO A 104 -10.98 -2.92 27.91
C PRO A 104 -10.39 -1.72 27.17
N HIS A 105 -9.58 -2.00 26.14
CA HIS A 105 -8.82 -1.02 25.37
C HIS A 105 -8.72 -1.40 23.89
N ILE A 106 -8.18 -0.47 23.10
CA ILE A 106 -8.01 -0.57 21.66
C ILE A 106 -6.57 -0.15 21.30
N HIS A 107 -5.95 -0.91 20.40
CA HIS A 107 -4.73 -0.53 19.69
C HIS A 107 -5.11 -0.08 18.26
N PRO A 108 -5.18 1.24 17.98
CA PRO A 108 -5.72 1.75 16.71
C PRO A 108 -4.74 1.64 15.53
N ARG A 109 -3.43 1.48 15.79
CA ARG A 109 -2.37 1.42 14.74
C ARG A 109 -1.67 0.07 14.62
N SER A 110 -2.09 -0.93 15.39
CA SER A 110 -1.52 -2.28 15.32
C SER A 110 -2.47 -3.36 15.80
N ALA A 111 -2.26 -4.59 15.34
CA ALA A 111 -2.79 -5.79 16.00
C ALA A 111 -1.84 -6.19 17.13
N GLU A 112 -2.39 -6.78 18.21
CA GLU A 112 -1.61 -7.36 19.30
C GLU A 112 -1.54 -8.88 19.11
N MET A 113 -0.34 -9.45 19.24
CA MET A 113 -0.15 -10.89 19.48
C MET A 113 0.38 -11.10 20.89
N LEU A 114 -0.41 -11.75 21.74
CA LEU A 114 -0.08 -12.03 23.13
C LEU A 114 0.42 -13.47 23.30
N VAL A 115 1.43 -13.65 24.14
CA VAL A 115 1.92 -14.94 24.64
C VAL A 115 1.91 -14.94 26.17
N MET A 116 1.39 -15.99 26.79
CA MET A 116 1.37 -16.17 28.25
C MET A 116 2.69 -16.81 28.72
N VAL A 117 3.33 -16.24 29.74
CA VAL A 117 4.72 -16.60 30.14
C VAL A 117 4.85 -17.10 31.58
N ALA A 118 4.05 -16.57 32.53
CA ALA A 118 4.02 -17.08 33.91
C ALA A 118 2.66 -16.88 34.59
N GLY A 119 2.43 -17.60 35.70
CA GLY A 119 1.11 -17.78 36.32
C GLY A 119 0.42 -19.06 35.83
N ASP A 120 -0.84 -19.25 36.21
CA ASP A 120 -1.66 -20.38 35.75
C ASP A 120 -2.18 -20.13 34.33
N THR A 121 -3.23 -19.30 34.23
CA THR A 121 -3.94 -18.99 32.99
C THR A 121 -4.59 -17.61 33.05
N ILE A 122 -4.68 -16.91 31.92
CA ILE A 122 -5.47 -15.69 31.79
C ILE A 122 -6.68 -15.92 30.87
N ASN A 123 -7.82 -15.30 31.20
CA ASN A 123 -8.93 -15.15 30.26
C ASN A 123 -8.68 -13.91 29.39
N THR A 124 -9.01 -14.01 28.10
CA THR A 124 -8.90 -12.90 27.16
C THR A 124 -10.15 -12.81 26.30
N GLY A 125 -10.74 -11.62 26.18
CA GLY A 125 -11.91 -11.36 25.34
C GLY A 125 -11.62 -10.29 24.28
N THR A 126 -12.19 -10.44 23.08
CA THR A 126 -12.12 -9.43 22.00
C THR A 126 -13.40 -9.39 21.17
N PHE A 127 -13.76 -8.20 20.68
CA PHE A 127 -14.80 -8.00 19.66
C PHE A 127 -14.44 -6.88 18.68
N GLN A 128 -15.14 -6.91 17.55
CA GLN A 128 -15.05 -5.95 16.45
C GLN A 128 -16.47 -5.50 16.05
N GLU A 129 -16.56 -4.39 15.34
CA GLU A 129 -17.85 -3.81 14.91
C GLU A 129 -18.62 -4.71 13.90
N ASN A 130 -19.82 -4.26 13.52
CA ASN A 130 -20.63 -4.84 12.43
C ASN A 130 -21.10 -6.29 12.66
N GLY A 131 -21.35 -6.68 13.90
CA GLY A 131 -21.96 -7.97 14.24
C GLY A 131 -20.99 -9.16 14.22
N ALA A 132 -19.68 -8.91 14.24
CA ALA A 132 -18.68 -9.95 14.47
C ALA A 132 -18.93 -10.64 15.83
N ARG A 133 -18.67 -11.96 15.90
CA ARG A 133 -18.81 -12.71 17.16
C ARG A 133 -17.81 -12.20 18.21
N PHE A 134 -18.21 -12.22 19.48
CA PHE A 134 -17.26 -12.16 20.58
C PHE A 134 -16.32 -13.39 20.51
N VAL A 135 -15.04 -13.17 20.82
CA VAL A 135 -14.05 -14.23 20.95
C VAL A 135 -13.54 -14.21 22.38
N GLU A 136 -13.76 -15.29 23.12
CA GLU A 136 -13.19 -15.50 24.44
C GLU A 136 -12.29 -16.73 24.41
N ASN A 137 -11.09 -16.58 24.96
CA ASN A 137 -10.09 -17.64 25.08
C ASN A 137 -9.58 -17.71 26.52
N LYS A 138 -9.20 -18.91 26.97
CA LYS A 138 -8.38 -19.13 28.17
C LYS A 138 -6.98 -19.51 27.70
N ILE A 139 -5.99 -18.71 28.06
CA ILE A 139 -4.60 -18.82 27.58
C ILE A 139 -3.71 -19.33 28.72
N GLU A 140 -3.04 -20.45 28.46
CA GLU A 140 -2.13 -21.13 29.40
C GLU A 140 -0.66 -20.83 29.03
N VAL A 141 0.30 -21.06 29.94
CA VAL A 141 1.72 -20.74 29.69
C VAL A 141 2.24 -21.41 28.41
N GLY A 142 2.92 -20.63 27.56
CA GLY A 142 3.40 -21.05 26.24
C GLY A 142 2.36 -20.97 25.11
N GLN A 143 1.09 -20.71 25.41
CA GLN A 143 0.05 -20.46 24.40
C GLN A 143 0.01 -18.98 24.00
N ALA A 144 -0.57 -18.73 22.82
CA ALA A 144 -0.70 -17.40 22.22
C ALA A 144 -2.12 -17.09 21.76
N THR A 145 -2.48 -15.81 21.73
CA THR A 145 -3.72 -15.28 21.15
C THR A 145 -3.43 -14.01 20.34
N ILE A 146 -4.39 -13.61 19.50
CA ILE A 146 -4.29 -12.40 18.68
C ILE A 146 -5.54 -11.52 18.88
N PHE A 147 -5.33 -10.20 18.99
CA PHE A 147 -6.37 -9.19 19.01
C PHE A 147 -6.25 -8.35 17.73
N PRO A 148 -7.25 -8.37 16.82
CA PRO A 148 -7.19 -7.61 15.58
C PRO A 148 -6.99 -6.12 15.80
N MET A 149 -6.33 -5.44 14.87
CA MET A 149 -6.15 -3.99 14.89
C MET A 149 -7.51 -3.28 14.99
N GLY A 150 -7.63 -2.32 15.91
CA GLY A 150 -8.88 -1.61 16.18
C GLY A 150 -9.95 -2.41 16.94
N SER A 151 -9.70 -3.68 17.32
CA SER A 151 -10.64 -4.43 18.18
C SER A 151 -10.61 -3.95 19.63
N VAL A 152 -11.77 -3.97 20.29
CA VAL A 152 -11.84 -3.80 21.75
C VAL A 152 -11.50 -5.14 22.39
N HIS A 153 -10.54 -5.14 23.31
CA HIS A 153 -10.08 -6.37 23.97
C HIS A 153 -9.59 -6.13 25.40
N PHE A 154 -9.45 -7.23 26.15
CA PHE A 154 -8.95 -7.23 27.53
C PHE A 154 -8.23 -8.53 27.88
N GLN A 155 -7.37 -8.47 28.90
CA GLN A 155 -6.66 -9.60 29.50
C GLN A 155 -6.95 -9.63 31.01
N GLN A 156 -7.39 -10.77 31.55
CA GLN A 156 -7.85 -10.91 32.93
C GLN A 156 -7.24 -12.16 33.59
N ASN A 157 -6.52 -11.96 34.70
CA ASN A 157 -6.12 -13.02 35.60
C ASN A 157 -7.29 -13.33 36.55
N LEU A 158 -7.71 -14.59 36.62
CA LEU A 158 -8.71 -15.08 37.59
C LEU A 158 -8.12 -16.05 38.64
N GLY A 159 -6.80 -16.26 38.60
CA GLY A 159 -6.05 -16.99 39.62
C GLY A 159 -5.81 -16.17 40.89
N CYS A 160 -5.44 -16.87 41.96
CA CYS A 160 -5.00 -16.25 43.21
C CYS A 160 -3.48 -15.99 43.27
N ASP A 161 -2.72 -16.46 42.28
CA ASP A 161 -1.31 -16.15 42.05
C ASP A 161 -1.17 -15.16 40.86
N PRO A 162 -0.06 -14.39 40.79
CA PRO A 162 0.17 -13.42 39.72
C PRO A 162 0.46 -14.07 38.36
N ALA A 163 0.10 -13.36 37.28
CA ALA A 163 0.31 -13.75 35.89
C ALA A 163 1.19 -12.74 35.14
N ILE A 164 1.97 -13.22 34.17
CA ILE A 164 2.83 -12.42 33.29
C ILE A 164 2.61 -12.82 31.83
N PHE A 165 2.32 -11.85 30.97
CA PHE A 165 2.20 -12.03 29.53
C PHE A 165 3.10 -11.07 28.74
N VAL A 166 3.45 -11.44 27.51
CA VAL A 166 4.19 -10.61 26.55
C VAL A 166 3.27 -10.34 25.36
N ALA A 167 3.03 -9.08 25.06
CA ALA A 167 2.27 -8.59 23.90
C ALA A 167 3.24 -7.98 22.87
N GLY A 168 3.23 -8.49 21.65
CA GLY A 168 3.98 -7.95 20.51
C GLY A 168 3.06 -7.23 19.52
N PHE A 169 3.54 -6.14 18.93
CA PHE A 169 2.78 -5.28 18.02
C PHE A 169 3.53 -5.10 16.71
N ALA A 170 2.83 -5.18 15.58
CA ALA A 170 3.34 -4.90 14.23
C ALA A 170 3.37 -3.39 13.90
N ASN A 171 3.63 -2.55 14.91
CA ASN A 171 3.85 -1.11 14.77
C ASN A 171 4.67 -0.62 15.98
N GLU A 172 5.65 0.23 15.74
CA GLU A 172 6.54 0.84 16.73
C GLU A 172 5.85 1.86 17.67
N ASP A 173 4.71 2.41 17.25
CA ASP A 173 3.75 3.10 18.12
C ASP A 173 2.32 2.57 17.84
N PRO A 174 1.87 1.51 18.53
CA PRO A 174 0.53 0.93 18.31
C PRO A 174 -0.61 1.88 18.73
N GLY A 175 -0.32 2.94 19.50
CA GLY A 175 -1.31 3.74 20.23
C GLY A 175 -1.97 2.94 21.35
N THR A 176 -2.74 3.58 22.22
CA THR A 176 -3.57 2.87 23.21
C THR A 176 -4.75 3.76 23.62
N LEU A 177 -5.98 3.27 23.46
CA LEU A 177 -7.19 3.96 23.88
C LEU A 177 -7.95 3.09 24.87
N GLN A 178 -8.03 3.54 26.12
CA GLN A 178 -8.77 2.85 27.19
C GLN A 178 -10.25 3.24 27.12
N VAL A 179 -11.16 2.27 27.03
CA VAL A 179 -12.56 2.51 26.60
C VAL A 179 -13.35 3.32 27.63
N ALA A 180 -13.27 2.98 28.91
CA ALA A 180 -14.05 3.66 29.95
C ALA A 180 -13.56 5.11 30.17
N GLN A 181 -12.25 5.32 30.17
CA GLN A 181 -11.60 6.61 30.32
C GLN A 181 -11.86 7.49 29.09
N GLY A 182 -11.80 6.93 27.87
CA GLY A 182 -12.23 7.63 26.66
C GLY A 182 -13.67 8.13 26.75
N PHE A 183 -14.60 7.25 27.16
CA PHE A 183 -16.01 7.60 27.24
C PHE A 183 -16.35 8.59 28.38
N PHE A 184 -15.84 8.38 29.60
CA PHE A 184 -16.24 9.16 30.79
C PHE A 184 -15.28 10.29 31.19
N GLN A 185 -14.03 10.32 30.67
CA GLN A 185 -13.03 11.34 31.04
C GLN A 185 -12.62 12.24 29.85
N GLN A 186 -12.87 11.85 28.59
CA GLN A 186 -12.53 12.68 27.42
C GLN A 186 -13.74 13.32 26.74
N LEU A 187 -14.95 12.77 26.87
CA LEU A 187 -16.18 13.38 26.37
C LEU A 187 -16.74 14.42 27.35
N PRO A 188 -17.49 15.44 26.87
CA PRO A 188 -18.21 16.36 27.75
C PRO A 188 -19.22 15.61 28.64
N PRO A 189 -19.28 15.87 29.96
CA PRO A 189 -20.19 15.18 30.87
C PRO A 189 -21.66 15.19 30.42
N ASP A 190 -22.14 16.31 29.87
CA ASP A 190 -23.50 16.48 29.34
C ASP A 190 -23.79 15.55 28.15
N THR A 191 -22.77 15.28 27.32
CA THR A 191 -22.88 14.34 26.19
C THR A 191 -22.95 12.90 26.68
N VAL A 192 -22.18 12.56 27.71
CA VAL A 192 -22.21 11.24 28.36
C VAL A 192 -23.54 11.02 29.09
N SER A 193 -24.05 12.03 29.79
CA SER A 193 -25.37 12.09 30.42
C SER A 193 -26.49 11.78 29.42
N ALA A 194 -26.53 12.50 28.30
CA ALA A 194 -27.51 12.28 27.23
C ALA A 194 -27.38 10.89 26.61
N THR A 195 -26.15 10.40 26.40
CA THR A 195 -25.89 9.06 25.81
C THR A 195 -26.32 7.92 26.73
N LEU A 196 -26.28 8.12 28.05
CA LEU A 196 -26.67 7.12 29.05
C LEU A 196 -28.13 7.26 29.55
N GLY A 197 -28.93 8.12 28.92
CA GLY A 197 -30.36 8.25 29.21
C GLY A 197 -30.67 9.16 30.41
N GLU A 198 -30.17 10.41 30.37
CA GLU A 198 -30.47 11.48 31.34
C GLU A 198 -29.91 11.24 32.76
N LEU A 199 -28.74 10.61 32.87
CA LEU A 199 -27.96 10.63 34.13
C LEU A 199 -27.59 12.07 34.53
N GLY A 200 -27.48 12.35 35.82
CA GLY A 200 -27.05 13.65 36.30
C GLY A 200 -25.62 14.00 35.87
N VAL A 201 -25.37 15.26 35.49
CA VAL A 201 -24.01 15.75 35.12
C VAL A 201 -23.01 15.53 36.26
N GLU A 202 -23.44 15.74 37.51
CA GLU A 202 -22.64 15.43 38.70
C GLU A 202 -22.39 13.92 38.85
N GLU A 203 -23.38 13.08 38.57
CA GLU A 203 -23.26 11.61 38.63
C GLU A 203 -22.25 11.09 37.61
N VAL A 204 -22.27 11.62 36.39
CA VAL A 204 -21.27 11.34 35.34
C VAL A 204 -19.87 11.70 35.81
N GLN A 205 -19.68 12.89 36.40
CA GLN A 205 -18.39 13.30 36.96
C GLN A 205 -17.97 12.40 38.14
N ASP A 206 -18.92 11.93 38.95
CA ASP A 206 -18.66 11.06 40.08
C ASP A 206 -18.41 9.59 39.71
N ILE A 207 -18.91 9.13 38.56
CA ILE A 207 -18.50 7.87 37.91
C ILE A 207 -17.09 8.04 37.34
N SER A 208 -16.83 9.15 36.64
CA SER A 208 -15.56 9.48 36.00
C SER A 208 -14.37 9.44 36.97
N LYS A 209 -14.55 9.96 38.21
CA LYS A 209 -13.58 9.90 39.32
C LYS A 209 -13.31 8.48 39.87
N LYS A 210 -14.22 7.52 39.64
CA LYS A 210 -14.17 6.15 40.19
C LYS A 210 -13.62 5.13 39.19
N ILE A 211 -13.36 5.52 37.95
CA ILE A 211 -12.77 4.65 36.93
C ILE A 211 -11.28 4.44 37.25
N PRO A 212 -10.81 3.17 37.39
CA PRO A 212 -9.44 2.88 37.76
C PRO A 212 -8.45 3.21 36.63
N ALA A 213 -7.15 3.20 36.97
CA ALA A 213 -6.09 3.14 35.97
C ALA A 213 -6.11 1.78 35.21
N ASN A 214 -5.38 1.73 34.10
CA ASN A 214 -5.28 0.63 33.13
C ASN A 214 -5.32 -0.81 33.68
N ILE A 215 -4.68 -1.10 34.82
CA ILE A 215 -4.75 -2.43 35.45
C ILE A 215 -5.49 -2.34 36.79
N ALA A 216 -6.71 -2.85 36.79
CA ALA A 216 -7.63 -2.84 37.92
C ALA A 216 -7.71 -4.21 38.60
N PHE A 217 -8.31 -4.28 39.80
CA PHE A 217 -8.85 -5.55 40.30
C PHE A 217 -10.15 -5.87 39.57
N GLY A 218 -10.30 -7.14 39.13
CA GLY A 218 -11.41 -7.62 38.34
C GLY A 218 -12.65 -8.02 39.16
N VAL A 219 -13.30 -9.10 38.70
CA VAL A 219 -14.63 -9.54 39.15
C VAL A 219 -14.68 -9.77 40.67
N ALA A 220 -15.73 -9.26 41.31
CA ALA A 220 -15.89 -9.28 42.77
C ALA A 220 -15.81 -10.69 43.39
N GLU A 221 -16.29 -11.71 42.68
CA GLU A 221 -16.22 -13.10 43.10
C GLU A 221 -14.77 -13.60 43.27
N CYS A 222 -13.89 -13.28 42.31
CA CYS A 222 -12.48 -13.65 42.37
C CYS A 222 -11.80 -12.99 43.58
N VAL A 223 -12.01 -11.68 43.74
CA VAL A 223 -11.48 -10.89 44.86
C VAL A 223 -11.88 -11.51 46.21
N GLN A 224 -13.14 -11.93 46.36
CA GLN A 224 -13.62 -12.62 47.57
C GLN A 224 -12.98 -14.00 47.74
N ARG A 225 -12.92 -14.81 46.68
CA ARG A 225 -12.29 -16.15 46.67
C ARG A 225 -10.82 -16.09 47.11
N CYS A 226 -10.05 -15.16 46.57
CA CYS A 226 -8.63 -14.98 46.86
C CYS A 226 -8.36 -14.05 48.06
N LYS A 227 -9.40 -13.57 48.76
CA LYS A 227 -9.33 -12.74 49.98
C LYS A 227 -8.53 -11.43 49.82
N ILE A 228 -8.68 -10.77 48.67
CA ILE A 228 -7.96 -9.55 48.32
C ILE A 228 -8.72 -8.32 48.84
N ASP A 229 -8.02 -7.36 49.46
CA ASP A 229 -8.58 -6.05 49.76
C ASP A 229 -8.61 -5.18 48.50
N ARG A 230 -9.80 -4.71 48.11
CA ARG A 230 -10.01 -3.86 46.93
C ARG A 230 -9.38 -2.46 47.07
N ASN A 231 -9.10 -2.03 48.28
CA ASN A 231 -8.45 -0.74 48.57
C ASN A 231 -6.91 -0.84 48.60
N SER A 232 -6.35 -2.05 48.45
CA SER A 232 -4.89 -2.26 48.37
C SER A 232 -4.33 -1.95 46.98
N THR A 233 -3.01 -2.05 46.83
CA THR A 233 -2.32 -2.03 45.53
C THR A 233 -1.36 -3.22 45.44
N PHE A 234 -1.41 -3.98 44.36
CA PHE A 234 -0.51 -5.12 44.14
C PHE A 234 0.77 -4.67 43.41
N GLU A 235 1.89 -4.63 44.14
CA GLU A 235 3.20 -4.29 43.57
C GLU A 235 3.99 -5.53 43.13
N PHE A 236 4.52 -5.48 41.91
CA PHE A 236 5.45 -6.48 41.39
C PHE A 236 6.89 -6.12 41.78
N SER A 237 7.37 -6.71 42.89
CA SER A 237 8.80 -6.69 43.24
C SER A 237 9.61 -7.67 42.39
N GLU A 238 10.93 -7.49 42.35
CA GLU A 238 11.85 -8.45 41.73
C GLU A 238 11.66 -9.88 42.29
N GLU A 239 11.35 -10.01 43.58
CA GLU A 239 11.09 -11.30 44.22
C GLU A 239 9.79 -11.95 43.71
N VAL A 240 8.70 -11.19 43.57
CA VAL A 240 7.42 -11.68 43.01
C VAL A 240 7.58 -12.12 41.56
N ILE A 241 8.25 -11.30 40.75
CA ILE A 241 8.57 -11.62 39.34
C ILE A 241 9.45 -12.88 39.27
N SER A 242 10.52 -12.94 40.08
CA SER A 242 11.44 -14.08 40.11
C SER A 242 10.74 -15.37 40.56
N LYS A 243 9.83 -15.30 41.55
CA LYS A 243 9.02 -16.44 42.00
C LYS A 243 8.13 -16.96 40.87
N ALA A 244 7.37 -16.09 40.21
CA ALA A 244 6.46 -16.48 39.12
C ALA A 244 7.21 -17.15 37.94
N LEU A 245 8.36 -16.61 37.55
CA LEU A 245 9.20 -17.18 36.48
C LEU A 245 9.91 -18.48 36.91
N LYS A 246 10.34 -18.60 38.18
CA LYS A 246 10.96 -19.82 38.72
C LYS A 246 9.96 -20.97 38.85
N GLN A 247 8.69 -20.69 39.19
CA GLN A 247 7.64 -21.71 39.25
C GLN A 247 7.42 -22.40 37.90
N GLN A 248 7.70 -21.72 36.78
CA GLN A 248 7.63 -22.27 35.42
C GLN A 248 8.99 -22.74 34.87
N GLY A 249 10.04 -22.81 35.71
CA GLY A 249 11.38 -23.30 35.31
C GLY A 249 12.19 -22.37 34.41
N ILE A 250 11.72 -21.15 34.14
CA ILE A 250 12.29 -20.22 33.15
C ILE A 250 13.61 -19.59 33.63
N LEU A 251 13.85 -19.56 34.95
CA LEU A 251 14.95 -18.79 35.56
C LEU A 251 16.02 -19.66 36.24
N ALA A 252 16.93 -20.21 35.43
CA ALA A 252 18.15 -20.88 35.92
C ALA A 252 19.29 -19.87 36.12
N THR A 253 19.73 -19.70 37.37
CA THR A 253 21.03 -19.12 37.79
C THR A 253 21.39 -17.73 37.23
N ILE A 254 20.86 -16.67 37.87
CA ILE A 254 21.51 -15.35 37.92
C ILE A 254 21.95 -15.08 39.36
N ALA A 255 23.22 -15.34 39.67
CA ALA A 255 23.83 -15.00 40.97
C ALA A 255 25.37 -14.94 40.89
N SER A 256 25.96 -13.84 41.38
CA SER A 256 27.40 -13.54 41.46
C SER A 256 28.17 -13.38 40.13
N GLY A 257 29.04 -12.36 40.04
CA GLY A 257 29.83 -12.09 38.82
C GLY A 257 30.16 -10.61 38.59
N SER A 258 30.74 -9.92 39.59
CA SER A 258 31.07 -8.49 39.48
C SER A 258 32.23 -8.21 38.51
N SER A 259 31.99 -7.33 37.54
CA SER A 259 32.95 -6.40 36.92
C SER A 259 34.46 -6.74 36.93
N SER A 260 35.02 -7.07 35.76
CA SER A 260 36.15 -6.29 35.22
C SER A 260 36.33 -6.54 33.73
N SER A 261 36.78 -5.53 32.99
CA SER A 261 37.22 -5.66 31.60
C SER A 261 38.73 -5.92 31.52
N ARG A 262 39.19 -6.73 30.55
CA ARG A 262 40.29 -6.40 29.62
C ARG A 262 40.59 -7.56 28.65
N VAL A 263 40.97 -7.22 27.42
CA VAL A 263 41.40 -8.13 26.34
C VAL A 263 42.86 -8.58 26.51
N THR A 264 43.18 -9.86 26.26
CA THR A 264 44.35 -10.30 25.46
C THR A 264 44.36 -11.80 25.15
N THR A 265 44.99 -12.18 24.03
CA THR A 265 45.30 -13.56 23.56
C THR A 265 46.66 -14.03 24.13
N PRO A 266 47.04 -15.35 24.17
CA PRO A 266 47.49 -16.08 22.96
C PRO A 266 47.45 -17.65 22.92
N ASN A 267 47.49 -18.18 21.68
CA ASN A 267 48.21 -19.38 21.16
C ASN A 267 47.96 -20.85 21.62
N ASN A 268 48.13 -21.74 20.62
CA ASN A 268 48.04 -23.22 20.61
C ASN A 268 49.31 -23.96 21.10
N THR A 269 49.21 -25.26 21.45
CA THR A 269 49.78 -26.40 20.66
C THR A 269 49.51 -27.83 21.22
N SER A 270 48.93 -28.73 20.37
CA SER A 270 49.08 -30.22 20.23
C SER A 270 49.11 -31.22 21.44
N GLY A 271 48.57 -32.47 21.39
CA GLY A 271 47.72 -33.20 20.42
C GLY A 271 47.88 -34.76 20.39
N LYS A 272 46.94 -35.51 19.74
CA LYS A 272 46.96 -36.97 19.32
C LYS A 272 46.69 -38.06 20.43
N GLN A 273 46.21 -39.32 20.22
CA GLN A 273 45.69 -40.13 19.06
C GLN A 273 44.95 -41.47 19.47
N ALA A 274 43.89 -41.91 18.72
CA ALA A 274 43.43 -43.31 18.40
C ALA A 274 43.04 -44.37 19.51
N SER A 275 42.57 -45.62 19.22
CA SER A 275 41.29 -46.11 18.59
C SER A 275 41.10 -47.68 18.60
N ASN A 276 39.88 -48.23 18.32
CA ASN A 276 39.51 -49.63 17.89
C ASN A 276 39.37 -50.78 18.95
N LEU A 277 38.61 -51.91 18.80
CA LEU A 277 37.31 -52.28 18.14
C LEU A 277 36.90 -53.79 18.40
N SER A 278 35.59 -54.14 18.49
CA SER A 278 34.92 -55.49 18.27
C SER A 278 35.25 -56.72 19.19
N ALA A 279 34.54 -57.88 19.27
CA ALA A 279 33.14 -58.39 19.10
C ALA A 279 33.12 -59.96 19.38
N GLY A 280 32.05 -60.77 19.58
CA GLY A 280 30.59 -60.62 19.81
C GLY A 280 29.71 -61.85 19.39
N GLY A 281 28.91 -62.47 20.30
CA GLY A 281 27.86 -63.54 20.03
C GLY A 281 27.95 -64.84 20.88
N ASN A 282 26.92 -65.68 21.12
CA ASN A 282 25.47 -65.65 20.81
C ASN A 282 24.65 -66.71 21.63
N LEU A 283 23.30 -66.62 21.65
CA LEU A 283 22.27 -67.51 22.28
C LEU A 283 22.28 -67.52 23.84
N ALA A 284 21.35 -66.88 24.59
CA ALA A 284 19.87 -66.94 24.60
C ALA A 284 19.30 -68.31 25.03
N ALA A 285 18.18 -68.44 25.76
CA ALA A 285 17.10 -67.50 26.15
C ALA A 285 16.30 -68.08 27.37
N SER A 286 15.34 -67.45 28.05
CA SER A 286 14.80 -66.07 28.09
C SER A 286 13.74 -65.91 29.21
N SER A 287 13.65 -64.75 29.88
CA SER A 287 12.40 -64.20 30.45
C SER A 287 12.45 -62.67 30.37
N ASN A 288 11.39 -62.04 29.84
CA ASN A 288 11.38 -60.61 29.52
C ASN A 288 11.12 -59.72 30.77
N ALA A 289 11.45 -58.42 30.88
CA ALA A 289 12.38 -57.45 30.21
C ALA A 289 11.89 -56.03 30.64
N VAL A 290 12.62 -54.91 30.81
CA VAL A 290 14.04 -54.46 30.70
C VAL A 290 14.20 -53.35 31.76
N ASP A 291 15.34 -53.00 32.37
CA ASP A 291 16.47 -53.73 32.99
C ASP A 291 17.21 -52.73 33.90
N ASP A 292 18.06 -53.21 34.82
CA ASP A 292 18.75 -52.41 35.84
C ASP A 292 20.20 -51.98 35.46
N ASP A 293 20.57 -50.81 35.97
CA ASP A 293 21.87 -50.34 36.51
C ASP A 293 23.25 -50.51 35.80
N ASP A 294 24.05 -49.45 36.02
CA ASP A 294 25.51 -49.40 36.24
C ASP A 294 26.59 -49.25 35.10
N LYS A 295 27.33 -48.13 35.24
CA LYS A 295 28.74 -47.80 34.87
C LYS A 295 29.30 -47.74 33.42
N ASP A 296 29.84 -46.54 33.18
CA ASP A 296 31.04 -46.13 32.43
C ASP A 296 31.19 -46.23 30.88
N ASP A 297 31.61 -45.06 30.38
CA ASP A 297 32.40 -44.72 29.20
C ASP A 297 31.84 -44.74 27.75
N SER A 298 32.05 -43.58 27.10
CA SER A 298 32.06 -43.30 25.66
C SER A 298 30.76 -43.47 24.83
N PHE A 299 30.20 -42.35 24.33
CA PHE A 299 29.55 -42.33 22.99
C PHE A 299 29.53 -40.96 22.28
N TRP A 300 30.69 -40.33 22.10
CA TRP A 300 30.86 -39.22 21.13
C TRP A 300 30.76 -39.76 19.68
N ASN A 301 29.55 -40.03 19.20
CA ASN A 301 29.36 -40.59 17.84
C ASN A 301 28.01 -40.23 17.19
N ASN A 302 27.80 -38.94 16.92
CA ASN A 302 26.77 -38.49 15.98
C ASN A 302 27.42 -37.82 14.75
N LYS A 303 27.69 -38.63 13.72
CA LYS A 303 28.46 -38.24 12.51
C LYS A 303 27.83 -37.11 11.69
N TYR A 304 26.55 -36.81 11.90
CA TYR A 304 25.83 -35.82 11.10
C TYR A 304 26.21 -34.36 11.43
N HIS A 305 26.53 -34.04 12.69
CA HIS A 305 26.93 -32.67 13.06
C HIS A 305 28.28 -32.26 12.46
N VAL A 306 29.27 -33.17 12.45
CA VAL A 306 30.59 -32.88 11.85
C VAL A 306 30.47 -32.69 10.34
N LEU A 307 29.63 -33.48 9.66
CA LEU A 307 29.41 -33.32 8.22
C LEU A 307 28.80 -31.95 7.87
N ILE A 308 27.84 -31.47 8.66
CA ILE A 308 27.23 -30.15 8.49
C ILE A 308 28.27 -29.03 8.70
N ILE A 309 29.10 -29.13 9.75
CA ILE A 309 30.15 -28.13 10.03
C ILE A 309 31.22 -28.12 8.93
N VAL A 310 31.64 -29.29 8.43
CA VAL A 310 32.65 -29.40 7.35
C VAL A 310 32.10 -28.86 6.01
N LEU A 311 30.83 -29.13 5.69
CA LEU A 311 30.18 -28.55 4.50
C LEU A 311 30.03 -27.01 4.63
N GLY A 312 29.62 -26.52 5.80
CA GLY A 312 29.56 -25.08 6.08
C GLY A 312 30.90 -24.38 5.94
N ALA A 313 31.98 -24.98 6.48
CA ALA A 313 33.33 -24.47 6.35
C ALA A 313 33.83 -24.48 4.88
N ALA A 314 33.56 -25.56 4.13
CA ALA A 314 33.91 -25.65 2.71
C ALA A 314 33.18 -24.58 1.87
N CYS A 315 31.89 -24.35 2.12
CA CYS A 315 31.13 -23.26 1.51
C CYS A 315 31.69 -21.88 1.88
N GLY A 316 32.05 -21.65 3.15
CA GLY A 316 32.66 -20.39 3.60
C GLY A 316 34.00 -20.09 2.89
N VAL A 317 34.87 -21.10 2.76
CA VAL A 317 36.14 -20.98 2.03
C VAL A 317 35.91 -20.75 0.54
N LEU A 318 34.94 -21.43 -0.09
CA LEU A 318 34.57 -21.19 -1.49
C LEU A 318 34.03 -19.77 -1.72
N VAL A 319 33.18 -19.25 -0.83
CA VAL A 319 32.65 -17.88 -0.91
C VAL A 319 33.78 -16.85 -0.75
N LEU A 320 34.68 -17.04 0.22
CA LEU A 320 35.83 -16.15 0.41
C LEU A 320 36.81 -16.20 -0.77
N ALA A 321 37.04 -17.39 -1.36
CA ALA A 321 37.84 -17.54 -2.58
C ALA A 321 37.18 -16.87 -3.79
N LEU A 322 35.84 -16.95 -3.91
CA LEU A 322 35.08 -16.29 -4.97
C LEU A 322 35.13 -14.76 -4.82
N VAL A 323 34.95 -14.24 -3.60
CA VAL A 323 35.09 -12.80 -3.30
C VAL A 323 36.52 -12.32 -3.58
N ALA A 324 37.54 -13.08 -3.18
CA ALA A 324 38.93 -12.76 -3.50
C ALA A 324 39.18 -12.74 -5.02
N ALA A 325 38.67 -13.73 -5.77
CA ALA A 325 38.77 -13.79 -7.23
C ALA A 325 38.06 -12.61 -7.89
N ILE A 326 36.88 -12.22 -7.41
CA ILE A 326 36.13 -11.03 -7.88
C ILE A 326 36.93 -9.75 -7.59
N VAL A 327 37.48 -9.58 -6.39
CA VAL A 327 38.32 -8.42 -6.04
C VAL A 327 39.60 -8.37 -6.89
N ILE A 328 40.24 -9.51 -7.17
CA ILE A 328 41.39 -9.60 -8.07
C ILE A 328 40.99 -9.25 -9.51
N ALA A 329 39.86 -9.76 -10.01
CA ALA A 329 39.35 -9.44 -11.34
C ALA A 329 38.94 -7.96 -11.49
N LEU A 330 38.37 -7.35 -10.45
CA LEU A 330 38.06 -5.92 -10.41
C LEU A 330 39.33 -5.05 -10.35
N ARG A 331 40.33 -5.46 -9.56
CA ARG A 331 41.66 -4.80 -9.55
C ARG A 331 42.38 -4.94 -10.90
N ALA A 332 42.30 -6.10 -11.54
CA ALA A 332 42.83 -6.33 -12.89
C ALA A 332 42.10 -5.47 -13.95
N ARG A 333 40.77 -5.39 -13.91
CA ARG A 333 39.98 -4.48 -14.77
C ARG A 333 40.33 -3.01 -14.54
N LYS A 334 40.53 -2.59 -13.28
CA LYS A 334 40.97 -1.21 -12.96
C LYS A 334 42.39 -0.93 -13.47
N ALA A 335 43.31 -1.88 -13.34
CA ALA A 335 44.66 -1.79 -13.89
C ALA A 335 44.67 -1.76 -15.43
N ALA A 336 43.83 -2.55 -16.10
CA ALA A 336 43.66 -2.53 -17.54
C ALA A 336 43.08 -1.21 -18.03
N ARG A 337 42.03 -0.69 -17.37
CA ARG A 337 41.42 0.61 -17.68
C ARG A 337 42.42 1.77 -17.58
N ASN A 338 43.31 1.74 -16.58
CA ASN A 338 44.39 2.72 -16.43
C ASN A 338 45.57 2.53 -17.39
N ARG A 339 45.72 1.37 -18.04
CA ARG A 339 46.73 1.14 -19.10
C ARG A 339 46.24 1.53 -20.50
N GLY A 340 44.94 1.75 -20.68
CA GLY A 340 44.35 2.14 -21.97
C GLY A 340 44.45 3.62 -22.34
N HIS A 341 45.16 4.46 -21.56
CA HIS A 341 45.16 5.93 -21.70
C HIS A 341 46.55 6.55 -21.89
N HIS A 342 47.51 5.85 -22.50
CA HIS A 342 48.73 6.47 -23.02
C HIS A 342 49.17 5.88 -24.37
N ALA A 343 48.78 6.55 -25.45
CA ALA A 343 49.45 6.53 -26.76
C ALA A 343 49.55 8.00 -27.24
N PRO A 344 50.67 8.43 -27.85
CA PRO A 344 50.97 9.86 -27.99
C PRO A 344 50.36 10.51 -29.24
N ILE A 345 50.02 11.80 -29.12
CA ILE A 345 49.74 12.70 -30.25
C ILE A 345 51.09 13.11 -30.86
N PRO A 346 51.32 12.98 -32.19
CA PRO A 346 52.55 13.43 -32.82
C PRO A 346 52.56 14.96 -32.97
N LEU A 347 53.42 15.63 -32.21
CA LEU A 347 53.79 17.03 -32.41
C LEU A 347 54.69 17.14 -33.65
N PHE A 348 54.16 17.65 -34.76
CA PHE A 348 54.97 18.01 -35.93
C PHE A 348 55.63 19.38 -35.73
N THR A 349 56.95 19.44 -35.85
CA THR A 349 57.76 20.66 -35.71
C THR A 349 57.65 21.54 -36.96
N GLY A 350 57.45 22.85 -36.79
CA GLY A 350 57.30 23.79 -37.91
C GLY A 350 57.57 25.25 -37.56
N THR A 351 58.81 25.60 -37.21
CA THR A 351 59.21 27.00 -37.01
C THR A 351 59.48 27.69 -38.36
N GLY A 352 58.63 28.65 -38.73
CA GLY A 352 58.85 29.48 -39.93
C GLY A 352 58.10 30.82 -39.88
N HIS A 353 58.82 31.94 -39.98
CA HIS A 353 58.23 33.28 -40.17
C HIS A 353 58.00 33.56 -41.66
N GLY A 354 56.91 34.23 -42.06
CA GLY A 354 56.76 34.61 -43.48
C GLY A 354 55.43 35.25 -43.93
N ARG A 355 55.22 36.53 -43.59
CA ARG A 355 54.41 37.56 -44.31
C ARG A 355 53.47 37.17 -45.49
N SER A 356 52.23 37.69 -45.39
CA SER A 356 51.56 38.56 -46.41
C SER A 356 50.68 37.98 -47.56
N ALA A 357 49.37 38.17 -47.38
CA ALA A 357 48.39 38.73 -48.35
C ALA A 357 47.78 37.89 -49.51
N ALA A 358 46.67 38.44 -50.04
CA ALA A 358 46.01 38.22 -51.34
C ALA A 358 45.16 36.95 -51.59
N SER A 359 43.88 37.06 -51.23
CA SER A 359 42.67 36.67 -52.00
C SER A 359 42.80 35.91 -53.35
N THR A 360 42.08 34.78 -53.47
CA THR A 360 40.95 34.59 -54.43
C THR A 360 40.21 33.25 -54.14
N PRO A 361 38.96 33.04 -54.61
CA PRO A 361 38.11 31.93 -54.16
C PRO A 361 38.18 30.67 -55.03
N PHE A 362 37.61 29.56 -54.54
CA PHE A 362 37.26 28.40 -55.37
C PHE A 362 35.81 27.97 -55.19
N VAL A 363 35.31 27.18 -56.15
CA VAL A 363 33.88 26.97 -56.44
C VAL A 363 33.24 25.88 -55.58
N SER A 364 31.93 26.00 -55.37
CA SER A 364 31.07 25.02 -54.71
C SER A 364 30.98 23.68 -55.44
N GLU A 365 30.91 22.58 -54.69
CA GLU A 365 30.26 21.36 -55.17
C GLU A 365 29.29 20.82 -54.11
N LYS A 366 28.13 20.31 -54.54
CA LYS A 366 27.08 19.84 -53.63
C LYS A 366 27.34 18.41 -53.20
N TYR A 367 27.23 18.13 -51.91
CA TYR A 367 26.74 16.83 -51.44
C TYR A 367 25.48 17.04 -50.64
N SER A 368 24.40 16.37 -51.07
CA SER A 368 23.07 16.47 -50.48
C SER A 368 22.61 15.11 -49.97
N ASP A 369 22.71 14.90 -48.67
CA ASP A 369 21.75 14.03 -47.97
C ASP A 369 21.55 14.52 -46.52
N ASP A 370 20.56 15.39 -46.35
CA ASP A 370 20.11 15.86 -45.03
C ASP A 370 19.27 14.77 -44.32
N SER A 371 18.77 13.76 -45.05
CA SER A 371 17.84 12.77 -44.50
C SER A 371 18.51 11.80 -43.54
N THR A 372 19.73 11.35 -43.84
CA THR A 372 20.53 10.51 -42.92
C THR A 372 20.97 11.27 -41.68
N LEU A 373 21.34 12.55 -41.80
CA LEU A 373 21.68 13.40 -40.65
C LEU A 373 20.46 13.65 -39.75
N ILE A 374 19.30 14.00 -40.33
CA ILE A 374 18.05 14.18 -39.58
C ILE A 374 17.58 12.87 -38.94
N ALA A 375 17.76 11.72 -39.60
CA ALA A 375 17.47 10.41 -39.00
C ALA A 375 18.41 10.09 -37.82
N LEU A 376 19.71 10.38 -37.97
CA LEU A 376 20.70 10.16 -36.92
C LEU A 376 20.45 11.05 -35.70
N VAL A 377 20.12 12.33 -35.90
CA VAL A 377 19.75 13.28 -34.84
C VAL A 377 18.43 12.88 -34.16
N LYS A 378 17.45 12.37 -34.91
CA LYS A 378 16.22 11.81 -34.31
C LYS A 378 16.46 10.53 -33.51
N SER A 379 17.49 9.75 -33.84
CA SER A 379 17.85 8.53 -33.09
C SER A 379 18.70 8.79 -31.83
N THR A 380 19.25 9.99 -31.65
CA THR A 380 20.09 10.36 -30.50
C THR A 380 19.39 11.25 -29.48
N MET A 381 18.23 11.83 -29.79
CA MET A 381 17.36 12.41 -28.77
C MET A 381 16.67 11.31 -27.96
N PRO A 382 16.51 11.47 -26.62
CA PRO A 382 15.67 10.55 -25.84
C PRO A 382 14.23 10.56 -26.38
N PRO A 383 13.52 9.43 -26.40
CA PRO A 383 12.15 9.38 -26.88
C PRO A 383 11.28 10.34 -26.06
N LYS A 384 10.48 11.19 -26.73
CA LYS A 384 9.53 12.07 -26.04
C LYS A 384 8.63 11.20 -25.17
N VAL A 385 8.52 11.58 -23.89
CA VAL A 385 7.67 10.92 -22.90
C VAL A 385 6.25 10.77 -23.46
N PRO A 386 5.66 9.55 -23.45
CA PRO A 386 4.34 9.33 -24.04
C PRO A 386 3.23 9.58 -23.01
N HIS A 387 2.49 10.67 -23.19
CA HIS A 387 1.34 11.03 -22.35
C HIS A 387 0.01 10.73 -23.08
N LEU A 388 -1.10 10.70 -22.35
CA LEU A 388 -2.45 10.58 -22.90
C LEU A 388 -3.39 11.58 -22.21
N MET A 389 -3.77 12.65 -22.92
CA MET A 389 -4.66 13.70 -22.40
C MET A 389 -6.11 13.46 -22.85
N THR A 390 -6.30 13.16 -24.14
CA THR A 390 -7.58 12.71 -24.74
C THR A 390 -7.30 11.69 -25.84
N LEU A 391 -8.29 10.87 -26.22
CA LEU A 391 -8.17 10.00 -27.40
C LEU A 391 -8.01 10.79 -28.71
N ALA A 392 -8.30 12.10 -28.74
CA ALA A 392 -7.98 12.98 -29.86
C ALA A 392 -6.49 12.95 -30.24
N ASP A 393 -5.60 12.72 -29.27
CA ASP A 393 -4.15 12.77 -29.45
C ASP A 393 -3.58 11.46 -30.03
N LEU A 394 -4.36 10.37 -29.99
CA LEU A 394 -3.99 9.07 -30.54
C LEU A 394 -4.51 8.91 -31.98
N SER A 395 -3.70 8.31 -32.83
CA SER A 395 -4.16 7.84 -34.15
C SER A 395 -5.11 6.63 -34.03
N VAL A 396 -5.96 6.41 -35.03
CA VAL A 396 -6.85 5.23 -35.10
C VAL A 396 -6.07 3.91 -34.95
N GLY A 397 -4.87 3.84 -35.53
CA GLY A 397 -3.99 2.67 -35.38
C GLY A 397 -3.50 2.45 -33.93
N GLN A 398 -3.30 3.52 -33.16
CA GLN A 398 -2.93 3.43 -31.74
C GLN A 398 -4.12 3.03 -30.87
N ILE A 399 -5.29 3.63 -31.10
CA ILE A 399 -6.54 3.26 -30.43
C ILE A 399 -6.83 1.77 -30.64
N ASN A 400 -6.77 1.29 -31.89
CA ASN A 400 -6.96 -0.12 -32.21
C ASN A 400 -5.90 -1.05 -31.61
N ARG A 401 -4.64 -0.62 -31.50
CA ARG A 401 -3.60 -1.37 -30.77
C ARG A 401 -3.90 -1.49 -29.28
N VAL A 402 -4.29 -0.40 -28.62
CA VAL A 402 -4.67 -0.43 -27.20
C VAL A 402 -5.87 -1.34 -26.98
N LEU A 403 -6.89 -1.30 -27.85
CA LEU A 403 -8.08 -2.16 -27.77
C LEU A 403 -7.74 -3.65 -27.97
N ALA A 404 -6.97 -3.99 -28.99
CA ALA A 404 -6.53 -5.36 -29.24
C ALA A 404 -5.65 -5.91 -28.10
N HIS A 405 -4.74 -5.09 -27.58
CA HIS A 405 -3.92 -5.44 -26.42
C HIS A 405 -4.77 -5.63 -25.15
N SER A 406 -5.78 -4.79 -24.94
CA SER A 406 -6.74 -4.95 -23.84
C SER A 406 -7.48 -6.28 -23.89
N ALA A 407 -7.94 -6.68 -25.08
CA ALA A 407 -8.60 -7.97 -25.31
C ALA A 407 -7.64 -9.15 -25.05
N ALA A 408 -6.39 -9.07 -25.53
CA ALA A 408 -5.36 -10.08 -25.31
C ALA A 408 -5.03 -10.22 -23.81
N LEU A 409 -4.77 -9.10 -23.12
CA LEU A 409 -4.50 -9.07 -21.68
C LEU A 409 -5.66 -9.63 -20.87
N LYS A 410 -6.91 -9.26 -21.20
CA LYS A 410 -8.13 -9.82 -20.58
C LYS A 410 -8.20 -11.34 -20.73
N ARG A 411 -7.96 -11.85 -21.94
CA ARG A 411 -8.01 -13.29 -22.26
C ARG A 411 -6.98 -14.10 -21.49
N VAL A 412 -5.72 -13.64 -21.39
CA VAL A 412 -4.69 -14.36 -20.61
C VAL A 412 -4.84 -14.18 -19.11
N SER A 413 -5.36 -13.04 -18.65
CA SER A 413 -5.46 -12.73 -17.21
C SER A 413 -6.64 -13.37 -16.52
N LYS A 414 -7.81 -13.51 -17.17
CA LYS A 414 -9.00 -14.09 -16.53
C LYS A 414 -8.76 -15.50 -15.96
N PRO A 415 -8.19 -16.47 -16.71
CA PRO A 415 -7.89 -17.79 -16.17
C PRO A 415 -6.93 -17.80 -14.97
N LEU A 416 -6.06 -16.80 -14.84
CA LEU A 416 -5.13 -16.64 -13.71
C LEU A 416 -5.79 -16.03 -12.46
N LEU A 417 -6.99 -15.43 -12.59
CA LEU A 417 -7.75 -14.84 -11.51
C LEU A 417 -8.85 -15.76 -10.95
N GLU A 418 -9.12 -16.88 -11.62
CA GLU A 418 -10.06 -17.89 -11.13
C GLU A 418 -9.53 -18.58 -9.85
N PRO A 419 -10.40 -19.07 -8.95
CA PRO A 419 -9.99 -19.81 -7.77
C PRO A 419 -9.08 -21.00 -8.09
N TYR A 420 -8.05 -21.21 -7.26
CA TYR A 420 -7.04 -22.23 -7.53
C TYR A 420 -7.64 -23.65 -7.61
N THR A 421 -7.50 -24.27 -8.77
CA THR A 421 -7.86 -25.67 -9.03
C THR A 421 -6.64 -26.44 -9.54
N ALA A 422 -6.64 -27.77 -9.37
CA ALA A 422 -5.50 -28.63 -9.73
C ALA A 422 -5.10 -28.59 -11.22
N SER A 423 -5.98 -28.10 -12.10
CA SER A 423 -5.75 -27.91 -13.53
C SER A 423 -5.07 -26.60 -13.93
N THR A 424 -4.87 -25.63 -13.03
CA THR A 424 -4.25 -24.32 -13.33
C THR A 424 -2.75 -24.38 -13.67
N ARG A 425 -2.14 -25.57 -13.59
CA ARG A 425 -0.67 -25.80 -13.53
C ARG A 425 0.12 -25.46 -14.80
N SER A 426 -0.53 -25.01 -15.87
CA SER A 426 0.09 -24.69 -17.16
C SER A 426 -0.53 -23.48 -17.87
N LEU A 427 -1.06 -22.51 -17.12
CA LEU A 427 -1.54 -21.24 -17.70
C LEU A 427 -0.37 -20.33 -18.12
N PRO A 428 -0.50 -19.57 -19.21
CA PRO A 428 0.54 -18.64 -19.66
C PRO A 428 0.69 -17.48 -18.67
N ALA A 429 1.93 -17.12 -18.32
CA ALA A 429 2.19 -15.99 -17.42
C ALA A 429 2.02 -14.63 -18.13
N ILE A 430 1.50 -13.64 -17.41
CA ILE A 430 1.48 -12.24 -17.84
C ILE A 430 2.90 -11.68 -17.76
N GLU A 431 3.36 -10.98 -18.81
CA GLU A 431 4.67 -10.31 -18.78
C GLU A 431 4.67 -9.20 -17.72
N GLN A 432 5.61 -9.27 -16.78
CA GLN A 432 5.66 -8.36 -15.62
C GLN A 432 6.39 -7.05 -15.97
N THR A 433 5.86 -6.29 -16.93
CA THR A 433 6.48 -5.06 -17.47
C THR A 433 6.54 -3.88 -16.49
N LEU A 434 5.82 -3.97 -15.37
CA LEU A 434 5.90 -3.08 -14.23
C LEU A 434 6.65 -3.69 -13.04
N ALA A 435 7.35 -4.82 -13.20
CA ALA A 435 8.18 -5.40 -12.13
C ALA A 435 9.14 -4.36 -11.51
N ASN A 436 9.00 -4.15 -10.20
CA ASN A 436 9.71 -3.12 -9.41
C ASN A 436 9.45 -1.66 -9.83
N LYS A 437 8.42 -1.39 -10.66
CA LYS A 437 7.97 -0.05 -11.01
C LYS A 437 6.77 0.38 -10.16
N THR A 438 6.63 1.69 -10.01
CA THR A 438 5.58 2.35 -9.22
C THR A 438 4.79 3.33 -10.09
N VAL A 439 3.47 3.32 -9.97
CA VAL A 439 2.55 4.26 -10.64
C VAL A 439 1.88 5.14 -9.59
N ALA A 440 1.99 6.47 -9.73
CA ALA A 440 1.29 7.41 -8.86
C ALA A 440 -0.15 7.60 -9.33
N LEU A 441 -1.13 7.39 -8.45
CA LEU A 441 -2.55 7.63 -8.70
C LEU A 441 -2.97 8.95 -8.05
N LEU A 442 -2.86 10.07 -8.77
CA LEU A 442 -3.24 11.40 -8.29
C LEU A 442 -4.76 11.61 -8.39
N PHE A 443 -5.45 11.82 -7.26
CA PHE A 443 -6.92 11.86 -7.21
C PHE A 443 -7.46 13.11 -6.49
N SER A 444 -7.68 14.20 -7.25
CA SER A 444 -8.35 15.42 -6.78
C SER A 444 -9.84 15.22 -6.45
N LYS A 445 -10.47 14.17 -7.01
CA LYS A 445 -11.87 13.74 -6.76
C LYS A 445 -11.96 12.21 -6.60
N ARG A 446 -12.64 11.73 -5.54
CA ARG A 446 -12.78 10.29 -5.23
C ARG A 446 -13.41 9.47 -6.39
N SER A 447 -13.06 8.18 -6.50
CA SER A 447 -13.68 7.20 -7.42
C SER A 447 -13.35 5.77 -7.04
N THR A 448 -14.35 4.87 -7.07
CA THR A 448 -14.15 3.42 -6.86
C THR A 448 -13.62 2.75 -8.13
N ARG A 449 -14.34 2.86 -9.27
CA ARG A 449 -14.01 2.17 -10.54
C ARG A 449 -12.61 2.52 -11.02
N THR A 450 -12.30 3.81 -11.13
CA THR A 450 -11.02 4.32 -11.64
C THR A 450 -9.84 3.87 -10.78
N ARG A 451 -10.02 3.83 -9.45
CA ARG A 451 -8.99 3.41 -8.49
C ARG A 451 -8.77 1.90 -8.53
N VAL A 452 -9.82 1.10 -8.35
CA VAL A 452 -9.73 -0.37 -8.28
C VAL A 452 -9.24 -0.96 -9.61
N ALA A 453 -9.64 -0.38 -10.74
CA ALA A 453 -9.11 -0.75 -12.05
C ALA A 453 -7.60 -0.49 -12.14
N ALA A 454 -7.12 0.70 -11.76
CA ALA A 454 -5.70 1.04 -11.81
C ALA A 454 -4.83 0.22 -10.84
N GLU A 455 -5.24 0.11 -9.57
CA GLU A 455 -4.51 -0.67 -8.55
C GLU A 455 -4.39 -2.15 -8.96
N THR A 456 -5.50 -2.79 -9.36
CA THR A 456 -5.47 -4.22 -9.71
C THR A 456 -4.85 -4.52 -11.08
N SER A 457 -4.73 -3.53 -11.97
CA SER A 457 -3.98 -3.66 -13.23
C SER A 457 -2.47 -3.43 -13.05
N ALA A 458 -2.05 -2.52 -12.16
CA ALA A 458 -0.64 -2.38 -11.81
C ALA A 458 -0.07 -3.66 -11.20
N VAL A 459 -0.81 -4.29 -10.28
CA VAL A 459 -0.42 -5.54 -9.61
C VAL A 459 -0.26 -6.70 -10.60
N LEU A 460 -1.15 -6.84 -11.59
CA LEU A 460 -1.05 -7.91 -12.60
C LEU A 460 0.15 -7.79 -13.54
N LEU A 461 0.69 -6.57 -13.70
CA LEU A 461 1.92 -6.30 -14.44
C LEU A 461 3.19 -6.33 -13.54
N GLY A 462 3.05 -6.73 -12.27
CA GLY A 462 4.14 -6.85 -11.30
C GLY A 462 4.55 -5.54 -10.62
N GLY A 463 3.79 -4.47 -10.84
CA GLY A 463 4.05 -3.14 -10.29
C GLY A 463 3.26 -2.81 -9.03
N ARG A 464 3.49 -1.62 -8.49
CA ARG A 464 2.75 -1.05 -7.36
C ARG A 464 2.06 0.23 -7.78
N ALA A 465 0.84 0.43 -7.27
CA ALA A 465 0.15 1.71 -7.38
C ALA A 465 0.18 2.43 -6.03
N LEU A 466 0.51 3.72 -6.03
CA LEU A 466 0.42 4.58 -4.86
C LEU A 466 -0.83 5.45 -4.99
N PHE A 467 -1.81 5.26 -4.11
CA PHE A 467 -2.95 6.17 -4.04
C PHE A 467 -2.53 7.48 -3.37
N LEU A 468 -2.74 8.60 -4.04
CA LEU A 468 -2.42 9.95 -3.58
C LEU A 468 -3.68 10.82 -3.74
N GLY A 469 -4.52 10.84 -2.72
CA GLY A 469 -5.69 11.70 -2.65
C GLY A 469 -5.34 13.16 -2.37
N ARG A 470 -6.29 14.06 -2.63
CA ARG A 470 -6.15 15.50 -2.32
C ARG A 470 -5.82 15.75 -0.84
N GLU A 471 -6.35 14.92 0.04
CA GLU A 471 -6.12 14.99 1.49
C GLU A 471 -4.74 14.42 1.93
N ASP A 472 -4.01 13.73 1.03
CA ASP A 472 -2.77 12.99 1.34
C ASP A 472 -1.48 13.75 0.93
N ILE A 473 -1.56 14.72 0.01
CA ILE A 473 -0.40 15.40 -0.60
C ILE A 473 -0.52 16.94 -0.60
N GLN A 474 0.58 17.64 -0.86
CA GLN A 474 0.66 19.11 -0.79
C GLN A 474 0.22 19.86 -2.06
N LEU A 475 -0.11 19.13 -3.13
CA LEU A 475 -0.50 19.64 -4.45
C LEU A 475 -1.63 20.66 -4.37
N GLY A 476 -1.36 21.90 -4.81
CA GLY A 476 -2.36 22.98 -4.83
C GLY A 476 -2.70 23.55 -3.45
N VAL A 477 -1.92 23.22 -2.41
CA VAL A 477 -2.03 23.79 -1.06
C VAL A 477 -0.70 24.43 -0.65
N ASN A 478 0.38 23.65 -0.62
CA ASN A 478 1.73 24.11 -0.25
C ASN A 478 2.78 23.84 -1.34
N GLU A 479 2.41 23.17 -2.44
CA GLU A 479 3.30 22.78 -3.54
C GLU A 479 2.63 23.03 -4.90
N SER A 480 3.40 23.49 -5.90
CA SER A 480 2.90 23.69 -7.27
C SER A 480 2.74 22.36 -8.01
N ALA A 481 1.92 22.29 -9.06
CA ALA A 481 1.81 21.05 -9.84
C ALA A 481 3.11 20.75 -10.59
N ARG A 482 3.80 21.78 -11.10
CA ARG A 482 5.19 21.71 -11.60
C ARG A 482 6.17 21.04 -10.65
N ASP A 483 6.23 21.46 -9.39
CA ASP A 483 7.19 20.90 -8.44
C ASP A 483 6.78 19.48 -8.06
N THR A 484 5.50 19.29 -7.73
CA THR A 484 4.88 18.00 -7.41
C THR A 484 5.20 16.94 -8.49
N ILE A 485 5.05 17.28 -9.78
CA ILE A 485 5.22 16.30 -10.87
C ILE A 485 6.68 16.01 -11.19
N ASN A 486 7.60 16.93 -10.88
CA ASN A 486 9.04 16.68 -10.95
C ASN A 486 9.48 15.74 -9.81
N ILE A 487 9.00 15.97 -8.59
CA ILE A 487 9.26 15.09 -7.43
C ILE A 487 8.65 13.71 -7.64
N ILE A 488 7.36 13.62 -7.98
CA ILE A 488 6.67 12.34 -8.25
C ILE A 488 7.29 11.62 -9.45
N GLY A 489 7.64 12.32 -10.53
CA GLY A 489 8.30 11.73 -11.69
C GLY A 489 9.74 11.26 -11.43
N GLY A 490 10.39 11.76 -10.38
CA GLY A 490 11.66 11.21 -9.88
C GLY A 490 11.52 9.92 -9.07
N MET A 491 10.31 9.60 -8.58
CA MET A 491 10.03 8.46 -7.68
C MET A 491 9.21 7.34 -8.36
N CYS A 492 8.25 7.73 -9.21
CA CYS A 492 7.33 6.84 -9.92
C CYS A 492 7.64 6.83 -11.41
N GLN A 493 7.31 5.73 -12.10
CA GLN A 493 7.62 5.54 -13.53
C GLN A 493 6.46 5.95 -14.45
N GLY A 494 5.35 6.40 -13.87
CA GLY A 494 4.20 6.97 -14.57
C GLY A 494 3.14 7.47 -13.58
N VAL A 495 2.22 8.28 -14.08
CA VAL A 495 1.19 8.98 -13.31
C VAL A 495 -0.18 8.80 -13.96
N PHE A 496 -1.17 8.43 -13.15
CA PHE A 496 -2.56 8.25 -13.55
C PHE A 496 -3.43 9.27 -12.80
N ALA A 497 -3.78 10.37 -13.48
CA ALA A 497 -4.29 11.58 -12.85
C ALA A 497 -5.79 11.75 -13.06
N ARG A 498 -6.55 11.83 -11.96
CA ARG A 498 -7.98 12.16 -11.91
C ARG A 498 -8.14 13.51 -11.20
N VAL A 499 -8.34 14.55 -11.99
CA VAL A 499 -8.20 15.96 -11.58
C VAL A 499 -9.55 16.66 -11.46
N GLY A 500 -9.54 17.95 -11.13
CA GLY A 500 -10.69 18.84 -11.30
C GLY A 500 -10.80 19.26 -12.76
N GLU A 501 -9.98 20.22 -13.16
CA GLU A 501 -10.01 20.86 -14.47
C GLU A 501 -9.00 20.25 -15.46
N HIS A 502 -9.08 20.59 -16.75
CA HIS A 502 -8.22 19.94 -17.74
C HIS A 502 -6.80 20.49 -17.75
N GLU A 503 -6.67 21.77 -17.45
CA GLU A 503 -5.43 22.53 -17.30
C GLU A 503 -4.51 21.89 -16.24
N GLU A 504 -5.05 21.21 -15.21
CA GLU A 504 -4.29 20.37 -14.29
C GLU A 504 -3.55 19.22 -15.02
N ILE A 505 -4.16 18.58 -16.04
CA ILE A 505 -3.46 17.57 -16.86
C ILE A 505 -2.39 18.23 -17.72
N GLU A 506 -2.67 19.40 -18.30
CA GLU A 506 -1.76 20.09 -19.22
C GLU A 506 -0.48 20.54 -18.50
N GLU A 507 -0.57 21.14 -17.30
CA GLU A 507 0.60 21.52 -16.49
C GLU A 507 1.41 20.28 -16.05
N LEU A 508 0.74 19.20 -15.63
CA LEU A 508 1.40 17.93 -15.31
C LEU A 508 2.13 17.36 -16.54
N VAL A 509 1.56 17.47 -17.74
CA VAL A 509 2.18 16.97 -19.00
C VAL A 509 3.33 17.85 -19.47
N GLU A 510 3.27 19.17 -19.31
CA GLU A 510 4.39 20.07 -19.68
C GLU A 510 5.66 19.78 -18.87
N HIS A 511 5.50 19.28 -17.64
CA HIS A 511 6.59 19.23 -16.66
C HIS A 511 6.97 17.81 -16.19
N SER A 512 6.25 16.76 -16.55
CA SER A 512 6.58 15.41 -16.09
C SER A 512 7.72 14.75 -16.89
N PRO A 513 8.72 14.15 -16.20
CA PRO A 513 9.71 13.29 -16.84
C PRO A 513 9.17 11.88 -17.17
N VAL A 514 7.90 11.58 -16.84
CA VAL A 514 7.29 10.24 -16.98
C VAL A 514 5.87 10.30 -17.58
N PRO A 515 5.35 9.20 -18.15
CA PRO A 515 4.01 9.15 -18.73
C PRO A 515 2.93 9.68 -17.78
N VAL A 516 2.16 10.67 -18.24
CA VAL A 516 0.95 11.15 -17.56
C VAL A 516 -0.27 10.70 -18.35
N ILE A 517 -1.20 10.02 -17.69
CA ILE A 517 -2.40 9.45 -18.29
C ILE A 517 -3.61 10.09 -17.60
N ASN A 518 -4.44 10.78 -18.38
CA ASN A 518 -5.70 11.36 -17.91
C ASN A 518 -6.69 10.25 -17.54
N ALA A 519 -6.83 10.01 -16.24
CA ALA A 519 -7.80 9.08 -15.70
C ALA A 519 -9.22 9.67 -15.77
N LEU A 520 -9.39 10.98 -15.54
CA LEU A 520 -10.57 11.82 -15.82
C LEU A 520 -10.23 13.30 -15.52
N SER A 521 -10.65 14.23 -16.37
CA SER A 521 -10.70 15.68 -16.12
C SER A 521 -12.11 16.24 -16.34
N SER A 522 -12.36 17.53 -16.10
CA SER A 522 -13.65 18.16 -16.44
C SER A 522 -13.98 18.09 -17.94
N LEU A 523 -12.96 18.08 -18.79
CA LEU A 523 -13.12 18.14 -20.25
C LEU A 523 -13.08 16.76 -20.94
N TRP A 524 -12.32 15.77 -20.45
CA TRP A 524 -12.08 14.49 -21.14
C TRP A 524 -12.08 13.28 -20.20
N HIS A 525 -12.50 12.10 -20.71
CA HIS A 525 -12.46 10.82 -20.01
C HIS A 525 -11.99 9.66 -20.92
N PRO A 526 -10.74 9.69 -21.45
CA PRO A 526 -10.30 8.76 -22.49
C PRO A 526 -10.29 7.28 -22.04
N THR A 527 -10.09 7.03 -20.74
CA THR A 527 -10.09 5.67 -20.16
C THR A 527 -11.49 5.05 -20.01
N GLN A 528 -12.57 5.81 -20.19
CA GLN A 528 -13.92 5.26 -20.31
C GLN A 528 -14.17 4.80 -21.75
N ILE A 529 -13.93 5.66 -22.75
CA ILE A 529 -14.30 5.36 -24.14
C ILE A 529 -13.52 4.18 -24.72
N LEU A 530 -12.29 3.93 -24.25
CA LEU A 530 -11.57 2.69 -24.56
C LEU A 530 -12.32 1.45 -24.05
N ALA A 531 -12.92 1.50 -22.85
CA ALA A 531 -13.68 0.38 -22.29
C ALA A 531 -15.04 0.22 -22.97
N ASP A 532 -15.71 1.31 -23.33
CA ASP A 532 -16.95 1.31 -24.12
C ASP A 532 -16.73 0.60 -25.46
N VAL A 533 -15.71 1.04 -26.20
CA VAL A 533 -15.37 0.47 -27.51
C VAL A 533 -14.93 -0.99 -27.39
N LEU A 534 -14.09 -1.34 -26.40
CA LEU A 534 -13.75 -2.75 -26.14
C LEU A 534 -14.99 -3.61 -25.88
N THR A 535 -15.95 -3.08 -25.10
CA THR A 535 -17.22 -3.76 -24.80
C THR A 535 -18.05 -3.97 -26.06
N LEU A 536 -18.11 -2.97 -26.95
CA LEU A 536 -18.81 -3.09 -28.23
C LEU A 536 -18.13 -4.11 -29.17
N HIS A 537 -16.80 -4.20 -29.19
CA HIS A 537 -16.08 -5.24 -29.94
C HIS A 537 -16.35 -6.65 -29.40
N GLU A 538 -16.32 -6.86 -28.07
CA GLU A 538 -16.68 -8.16 -27.47
C GLU A 538 -18.12 -8.58 -27.79
N HIS A 539 -19.03 -7.60 -27.85
CA HIS A 539 -20.46 -7.80 -28.14
C HIS A 539 -20.84 -7.57 -29.61
N ALA A 540 -19.87 -7.52 -30.54
CA ALA A 540 -20.09 -7.25 -31.97
C ALA A 540 -21.13 -8.18 -32.62
N HIS A 541 -21.21 -9.42 -32.11
CA HIS A 541 -22.18 -10.44 -32.52
C HIS A 541 -23.65 -10.04 -32.26
N LEU A 542 -23.93 -9.17 -31.29
CA LEU A 542 -25.27 -8.66 -30.99
C LEU A 542 -25.79 -7.66 -32.05
N PHE A 543 -24.90 -7.11 -32.88
CA PHE A 543 -25.25 -6.10 -33.89
C PHE A 543 -25.35 -6.68 -35.31
N GLY A 544 -25.36 -8.02 -35.46
CA GLY A 544 -25.38 -8.70 -36.76
C GLY A 544 -24.01 -8.81 -37.45
N GLY A 545 -22.93 -8.78 -36.67
CA GLY A 545 -21.56 -8.99 -37.18
C GLY A 545 -21.27 -10.44 -37.62
N MET A 546 -20.17 -10.60 -38.36
CA MET A 546 -19.63 -11.92 -38.77
C MET A 546 -19.20 -12.77 -37.55
N PRO A 547 -18.89 -14.08 -37.73
CA PRO A 547 -18.49 -14.96 -36.64
C PRO A 547 -17.32 -14.41 -35.81
N LYS A 548 -17.23 -14.85 -34.54
CA LYS A 548 -16.06 -14.59 -33.67
C LYS A 548 -14.76 -14.88 -34.43
N SER A 549 -13.74 -14.06 -34.18
CA SER A 549 -12.42 -14.27 -34.76
C SER A 549 -11.94 -15.71 -34.55
N THR A 550 -11.51 -16.37 -35.63
CA THR A 550 -10.87 -17.69 -35.56
C THR A 550 -9.43 -17.61 -35.06
N ASN A 551 -8.85 -16.40 -35.06
CA ASN A 551 -7.56 -16.10 -34.42
C ASN A 551 -7.82 -15.55 -33.02
N ASP A 552 -7.34 -16.27 -32.02
CA ASP A 552 -7.50 -15.94 -30.59
C ASP A 552 -6.80 -14.61 -30.20
N SER A 553 -5.87 -14.13 -31.03
CA SER A 553 -5.14 -12.86 -30.86
C SER A 553 -5.90 -11.59 -31.24
N ASP A 554 -6.94 -11.70 -32.07
CA ASP A 554 -7.39 -10.57 -32.90
C ASP A 554 -8.67 -9.94 -32.35
N LEU A 555 -8.73 -8.60 -32.35
CA LEU A 555 -9.90 -7.84 -31.91
C LEU A 555 -11.10 -8.12 -32.83
N THR A 556 -12.19 -8.67 -32.28
CA THR A 556 -13.41 -9.03 -33.03
C THR A 556 -13.88 -7.89 -33.94
N PRO A 557 -14.02 -8.09 -35.26
CA PRO A 557 -14.47 -7.03 -36.17
C PRO A 557 -15.85 -6.47 -35.79
N LEU A 558 -15.92 -5.16 -35.56
CA LEU A 558 -17.14 -4.43 -35.27
C LEU A 558 -17.58 -3.67 -36.54
N ARG A 559 -18.87 -3.75 -36.91
CA ARG A 559 -19.41 -2.95 -38.01
C ARG A 559 -19.57 -1.47 -37.61
N PRO A 560 -19.70 -0.54 -38.58
CA PRO A 560 -20.30 0.77 -38.32
C PRO A 560 -21.59 0.63 -37.50
N LEU A 561 -21.70 1.42 -36.45
CA LEU A 561 -22.84 1.46 -35.53
C LEU A 561 -23.40 2.87 -35.50
N THR A 562 -24.68 3.02 -35.20
CA THR A 562 -25.27 4.30 -34.78
C THR A 562 -25.30 4.34 -33.25
N VAL A 563 -24.42 5.15 -32.66
CA VAL A 563 -24.30 5.33 -31.21
C VAL A 563 -24.95 6.67 -30.82
N THR A 564 -25.97 6.61 -29.97
CA THR A 564 -26.72 7.78 -29.52
C THR A 564 -26.35 8.13 -28.08
N TRP A 565 -25.93 9.38 -27.84
CA TRP A 565 -25.88 9.98 -26.52
C TRP A 565 -27.21 10.66 -26.17
N LEU A 566 -27.68 10.48 -24.93
CA LEU A 566 -28.74 11.27 -24.31
C LEU A 566 -28.25 11.84 -22.98
N GLY A 567 -28.28 13.15 -22.81
CA GLY A 567 -27.85 13.82 -21.56
C GLY A 567 -26.86 14.96 -21.79
N ASP A 568 -26.26 15.44 -20.70
CA ASP A 568 -25.37 16.62 -20.66
C ASP A 568 -24.14 16.47 -21.59
N SER A 569 -23.53 17.58 -21.98
CA SER A 569 -22.25 17.58 -22.69
C SER A 569 -21.10 17.33 -21.70
N SER A 570 -20.99 16.07 -21.25
CA SER A 570 -19.97 15.64 -20.29
C SER A 570 -18.65 15.25 -20.97
N ASN A 571 -17.60 15.14 -20.16
CA ASN A 571 -16.29 14.60 -20.55
C ASN A 571 -16.34 13.22 -21.24
N VAL A 572 -17.36 12.40 -20.97
CA VAL A 572 -17.61 11.13 -21.68
C VAL A 572 -18.08 11.41 -23.11
N LEU A 573 -19.06 12.32 -23.30
CA LEU A 573 -19.48 12.74 -24.64
C LEU A 573 -18.31 13.34 -25.43
N HIS A 574 -17.44 14.13 -24.78
CA HIS A 574 -16.33 14.79 -25.47
C HIS A 574 -15.37 13.77 -26.11
N ASP A 575 -14.90 12.75 -25.38
CA ASP A 575 -14.08 11.68 -25.98
C ASP A 575 -14.89 10.83 -26.99
N ILE A 576 -16.21 10.66 -26.83
CA ILE A 576 -17.07 10.01 -27.85
C ILE A 576 -16.99 10.76 -29.19
N LEU A 577 -17.19 12.09 -29.17
CA LEU A 577 -17.23 12.94 -30.37
C LEU A 577 -15.90 12.91 -31.14
N VAL A 578 -14.76 12.89 -30.44
CA VAL A 578 -13.44 12.76 -31.09
C VAL A 578 -13.05 11.32 -31.41
N THR A 579 -13.73 10.29 -30.89
CA THR A 579 -13.30 8.88 -31.07
C THR A 579 -14.17 8.10 -32.03
N LEU A 580 -15.47 7.95 -31.73
CA LEU A 580 -16.33 7.00 -32.44
C LEU A 580 -16.47 7.31 -33.95
N PRO A 581 -16.53 8.60 -34.39
CA PRO A 581 -16.48 8.95 -35.81
C PRO A 581 -15.21 8.49 -36.55
N ARG A 582 -14.04 8.52 -35.89
CA ARG A 582 -12.77 8.06 -36.47
C ARG A 582 -12.66 6.53 -36.54
N LEU A 583 -13.44 5.81 -35.72
CA LEU A 583 -13.59 4.35 -35.79
C LEU A 583 -14.68 3.93 -36.81
N GLY A 584 -15.33 4.88 -37.48
CA GLY A 584 -16.33 4.61 -38.52
C GLY A 584 -17.76 4.43 -37.99
N HIS A 585 -18.04 4.76 -36.74
CA HIS A 585 -19.41 4.82 -36.21
C HIS A 585 -20.06 6.18 -36.49
N GLN A 586 -21.38 6.22 -36.53
CA GLN A 586 -22.15 7.47 -36.52
C GLN A 586 -22.51 7.83 -35.08
N VAL A 587 -22.42 9.11 -34.73
CA VAL A 587 -22.80 9.62 -33.41
C VAL A 587 -24.07 10.45 -33.54
N ARG A 588 -25.05 10.21 -32.67
CA ARG A 588 -26.25 11.06 -32.51
C ARG A 588 -26.25 11.62 -31.10
N VAL A 589 -26.63 12.87 -30.91
CA VAL A 589 -26.62 13.55 -29.60
C VAL A 589 -27.96 14.20 -29.35
N GLY A 590 -28.61 13.82 -28.25
CA GLY A 590 -29.72 14.55 -27.66
C GLY A 590 -29.30 15.22 -26.36
N THR A 591 -29.31 16.55 -26.32
CA THR A 591 -29.07 17.36 -25.12
C THR A 591 -29.93 18.63 -25.18
N PRO A 592 -30.37 19.21 -24.04
CA PRO A 592 -31.14 20.45 -24.05
C PRO A 592 -30.38 21.59 -24.75
N PRO A 593 -31.07 22.47 -25.50
CA PRO A 593 -30.41 23.44 -26.39
C PRO A 593 -29.78 24.62 -25.65
N GLN A 594 -30.12 24.84 -24.39
CA GLN A 594 -29.61 25.94 -23.57
C GLN A 594 -28.21 25.67 -23.00
N GLN A 595 -27.45 26.75 -22.79
CA GLN A 595 -26.23 26.70 -21.98
C GLN A 595 -26.57 26.30 -20.53
N PRO A 596 -25.73 25.48 -19.85
CA PRO A 596 -24.38 25.07 -20.24
C PRO A 596 -24.30 23.78 -21.09
N TYR A 597 -25.41 23.15 -21.47
CA TYR A 597 -25.46 21.77 -21.97
C TYR A 597 -24.99 21.57 -23.44
N GLN A 598 -24.30 22.55 -24.02
CA GLN A 598 -23.75 22.53 -25.38
C GLN A 598 -22.26 22.14 -25.38
N CYS A 599 -21.77 21.55 -26.48
CA CYS A 599 -20.35 21.21 -26.63
C CYS A 599 -19.42 22.42 -26.39
N PRO A 600 -18.47 22.35 -25.45
CA PRO A 600 -17.47 23.39 -25.25
C PRO A 600 -16.66 23.64 -26.52
N LYS A 601 -16.33 24.90 -26.81
CA LYS A 601 -15.57 25.28 -28.01
C LYS A 601 -14.24 24.51 -28.17
N PRO A 602 -13.40 24.32 -27.14
CA PRO A 602 -12.15 23.56 -27.30
C PRO A 602 -12.37 22.12 -27.79
N VAL A 603 -13.43 21.45 -27.30
CA VAL A 603 -13.80 20.10 -27.77
C VAL A 603 -14.27 20.16 -29.23
N TRP A 604 -15.15 21.10 -29.56
CA TRP A 604 -15.71 21.21 -30.91
C TRP A 604 -14.67 21.60 -31.98
N ASP A 605 -13.63 22.35 -31.59
CA ASP A 605 -12.49 22.64 -32.46
C ASP A 605 -11.69 21.35 -32.75
N ARG A 606 -11.41 20.51 -31.75
CA ARG A 606 -10.75 19.19 -31.94
C ARG A 606 -11.60 18.24 -32.79
N VAL A 607 -12.93 18.24 -32.60
CA VAL A 607 -13.89 17.47 -33.43
C VAL A 607 -13.79 17.86 -34.92
N LYS A 608 -13.64 19.15 -35.22
CA LYS A 608 -13.45 19.66 -36.59
C LYS A 608 -12.06 19.37 -37.15
N GLU A 609 -11.01 19.54 -36.36
CA GLU A 609 -9.63 19.23 -36.74
C GLU A 609 -9.48 17.77 -37.18
N LEU A 610 -10.14 16.86 -36.46
CA LEU A 610 -10.18 15.43 -36.75
C LEU A 610 -11.19 15.03 -37.84
N GLY A 611 -12.00 15.97 -38.35
CA GLY A 611 -13.02 15.72 -39.37
C GLY A 611 -14.19 14.84 -38.90
N CYS A 612 -14.40 14.73 -37.58
CA CYS A 612 -15.46 13.94 -36.96
C CYS A 612 -16.87 14.52 -37.17
N ASP A 613 -16.94 15.84 -37.36
CA ASP A 613 -18.17 16.64 -37.51
C ASP A 613 -19.18 16.06 -38.51
N LYS A 614 -18.69 15.50 -39.62
CA LYS A 614 -19.51 14.90 -40.70
C LYS A 614 -20.34 13.69 -40.28
N ASN A 615 -19.94 12.99 -39.21
CA ASN A 615 -20.62 11.79 -38.71
C ASN A 615 -21.38 12.05 -37.39
N ILE A 616 -21.55 13.32 -36.99
CA ILE A 616 -22.23 13.73 -35.76
C ILE A 616 -23.55 14.42 -36.12
N PHE A 617 -24.67 13.88 -35.62
CA PHE A 617 -25.98 14.53 -35.64
C PHE A 617 -26.33 15.04 -34.24
N TRP A 618 -26.81 16.28 -34.12
CA TRP A 618 -27.13 16.93 -32.85
C TRP A 618 -28.56 17.47 -32.88
N THR A 619 -29.34 17.24 -31.82
CA THR A 619 -30.74 17.67 -31.69
C THR A 619 -31.09 17.93 -30.21
N ASP A 620 -32.14 18.71 -29.98
CA ASP A 620 -32.80 18.89 -28.68
C ASP A 620 -34.01 17.95 -28.48
N ASN A 621 -34.30 17.09 -29.46
CA ASN A 621 -35.38 16.11 -29.38
C ASN A 621 -34.81 14.69 -29.10
N PRO A 622 -34.98 14.12 -27.89
CA PRO A 622 -34.41 12.82 -27.55
C PRO A 622 -35.01 11.67 -28.40
N TYR A 623 -36.24 11.82 -28.91
CA TYR A 623 -36.85 10.84 -29.82
C TYR A 623 -36.17 10.85 -31.20
N GLU A 624 -35.71 12.02 -31.69
CA GLU A 624 -34.91 12.09 -32.91
C GLU A 624 -33.49 11.58 -32.69
N ALA A 625 -32.90 11.81 -31.52
CA ALA A 625 -31.56 11.35 -31.20
C ALA A 625 -31.45 9.81 -31.26
N VAL A 626 -32.40 9.07 -30.67
CA VAL A 626 -32.38 7.58 -30.65
C VAL A 626 -32.78 6.92 -31.97
N LYS A 627 -33.23 7.68 -32.97
CA LYS A 627 -33.68 7.15 -34.26
C LYS A 627 -32.58 6.38 -34.98
N GLY A 628 -32.79 5.07 -35.19
CA GLY A 628 -31.83 4.15 -35.79
C GLY A 628 -30.68 3.72 -34.89
N ALA A 629 -30.74 3.99 -33.58
CA ALA A 629 -29.67 3.65 -32.64
C ALA A 629 -29.44 2.14 -32.52
N ASP A 630 -28.18 1.72 -32.69
CA ASP A 630 -27.68 0.41 -32.27
C ASP A 630 -27.31 0.42 -30.79
N VAL A 631 -26.81 1.55 -30.30
CA VAL A 631 -26.38 1.74 -28.92
C VAL A 631 -26.92 3.07 -28.41
N VAL A 632 -27.46 3.09 -27.19
CA VAL A 632 -27.83 4.31 -26.46
C VAL A 632 -26.93 4.43 -25.23
N VAL A 633 -26.39 5.62 -25.01
CA VAL A 633 -25.44 5.95 -23.95
C VAL A 633 -26.00 7.12 -23.15
N THR A 634 -25.89 7.07 -21.83
CA THR A 634 -26.21 8.20 -20.95
C THR A 634 -25.28 8.21 -19.73
N ASP A 635 -25.33 9.31 -18.98
CA ASP A 635 -24.52 9.58 -17.80
C ASP A 635 -25.33 10.45 -16.83
N THR A 636 -24.91 10.53 -15.58
CA THR A 636 -25.58 11.32 -14.55
C THR A 636 -25.63 12.81 -14.93
N TRP A 637 -26.81 13.31 -15.26
CA TRP A 637 -27.09 14.71 -15.61
C TRP A 637 -26.68 15.75 -14.56
N ILE A 638 -26.32 15.31 -13.34
CA ILE A 638 -25.84 16.13 -12.23
C ILE A 638 -24.51 15.53 -11.77
N SER A 639 -23.39 16.03 -12.29
CA SER A 639 -22.06 15.57 -11.91
C SER A 639 -21.67 15.98 -10.48
N MET A 640 -20.58 15.43 -9.95
CA MET A 640 -20.09 15.76 -8.61
C MET A 640 -19.54 17.19 -8.58
N GLY A 641 -20.19 18.06 -7.81
CA GLY A 641 -19.97 19.51 -7.79
C GLY A 641 -21.11 20.34 -8.42
N GLN A 642 -22.13 19.71 -9.02
CA GLN A 642 -23.30 20.36 -9.60
C GLN A 642 -24.56 20.22 -8.73
N GLU A 643 -24.42 19.87 -7.44
CA GLU A 643 -25.54 19.56 -6.55
C GLU A 643 -26.50 20.75 -6.36
N ALA A 644 -25.99 21.99 -6.42
CA ALA A 644 -26.80 23.22 -6.37
C ALA A 644 -27.69 23.40 -7.62
N GLU A 645 -27.26 22.91 -8.79
CA GLU A 645 -28.01 23.00 -10.06
C GLU A 645 -29.09 21.91 -10.19
N LYS A 646 -29.12 20.92 -9.28
CA LYS A 646 -29.97 19.72 -9.35
C LYS A 646 -31.42 19.99 -9.74
N ALA A 647 -32.06 20.97 -9.10
CA ALA A 647 -33.47 21.26 -9.34
C ALA A 647 -33.75 21.81 -10.75
N GLN A 648 -32.82 22.58 -11.30
CA GLN A 648 -32.93 23.16 -12.65
C GLN A 648 -32.58 22.10 -13.70
N ARG A 649 -31.50 21.33 -13.49
CA ARG A 649 -31.12 20.20 -14.35
C ARG A 649 -32.24 19.16 -14.51
N LEU A 650 -32.91 18.76 -13.42
CA LEU A 650 -34.03 17.82 -13.49
C LEU A 650 -35.25 18.33 -14.26
N LYS A 651 -35.38 19.66 -14.41
CA LYS A 651 -36.40 20.29 -15.25
C LYS A 651 -35.95 20.38 -16.71
N ASP A 652 -34.69 20.71 -16.95
CA ASP A 652 -34.11 20.85 -18.29
C ASP A 652 -34.01 19.51 -19.04
N PHE A 653 -33.61 18.44 -18.34
CA PHE A 653 -33.56 17.08 -18.86
C PHE A 653 -34.91 16.33 -18.77
N GLN A 654 -36.03 17.03 -18.54
CA GLN A 654 -37.34 16.39 -18.51
C GLN A 654 -37.67 15.73 -19.87
N GLY A 655 -37.82 14.40 -19.88
CA GLY A 655 -38.07 13.61 -21.09
C GLY A 655 -36.82 13.01 -21.75
N TYR A 656 -35.62 13.23 -21.20
CA TYR A 656 -34.37 12.60 -21.68
C TYR A 656 -34.06 11.24 -21.05
N GLN A 657 -34.87 10.78 -20.09
CA GLN A 657 -34.67 9.51 -19.39
C GLN A 657 -34.68 8.35 -20.38
N VAL A 658 -33.61 7.56 -20.41
CA VAL A 658 -33.54 6.36 -21.23
C VAL A 658 -34.51 5.32 -20.67
N THR A 659 -35.46 4.91 -21.50
CA THR A 659 -36.51 3.92 -21.19
C THR A 659 -36.79 3.10 -22.44
N GLU A 660 -37.24 1.84 -22.31
CA GLU A 660 -37.65 1.03 -23.47
C GLU A 660 -38.77 1.74 -24.27
N LYS A 661 -39.65 2.48 -23.60
CA LYS A 661 -40.67 3.31 -24.25
C LYS A 661 -40.04 4.37 -25.17
N LEU A 662 -39.13 5.19 -24.65
CA LEU A 662 -38.51 6.28 -25.42
C LEU A 662 -37.71 5.74 -26.60
N CYS A 663 -36.91 4.69 -26.40
CA CYS A 663 -36.13 4.08 -27.46
C CYS A 663 -37.03 3.45 -28.54
N LYS A 664 -38.14 2.81 -28.16
CA LYS A 664 -39.11 2.24 -29.10
C LYS A 664 -39.90 3.30 -29.87
N GLU A 665 -40.36 4.36 -29.21
CA GLU A 665 -41.16 5.43 -29.84
C GLU A 665 -40.31 6.37 -30.71
N GLY A 666 -39.04 6.62 -30.35
CA GLY A 666 -38.08 7.32 -31.20
C GLY A 666 -37.51 6.47 -32.35
N GLY A 667 -37.74 5.16 -32.34
CA GLY A 667 -37.34 4.24 -33.40
C GLY A 667 -35.87 3.84 -33.37
N ALA A 668 -35.34 3.50 -32.21
CA ALA A 668 -34.09 2.74 -32.07
C ALA A 668 -34.22 1.34 -32.72
N ASN A 669 -33.09 0.70 -33.04
CA ASN A 669 -33.10 -0.62 -33.69
C ASN A 669 -33.64 -1.68 -32.71
N PRO A 670 -34.39 -2.72 -33.16
CA PRO A 670 -35.07 -3.66 -32.25
C PRO A 670 -34.16 -4.31 -31.20
N ASP A 671 -32.90 -4.59 -31.56
CA ASP A 671 -31.88 -5.23 -30.73
C ASP A 671 -30.87 -4.25 -30.11
N TRP A 672 -31.24 -2.96 -29.97
CA TRP A 672 -30.40 -1.91 -29.38
C TRP A 672 -29.80 -2.30 -28.01
N LYS A 673 -28.64 -1.71 -27.68
CA LYS A 673 -27.88 -1.95 -26.43
C LYS A 673 -27.62 -0.66 -25.66
N PHE A 674 -27.31 -0.78 -24.38
CA PHE A 674 -27.20 0.33 -23.44
C PHE A 674 -25.85 0.37 -22.70
N LEU A 675 -25.25 1.56 -22.59
CA LEU A 675 -24.00 1.84 -21.89
C LEU A 675 -24.15 3.04 -20.93
N HIS A 676 -23.39 3.04 -19.83
CA HIS A 676 -23.44 4.07 -18.79
C HIS A 676 -22.20 4.00 -17.86
N CYS A 677 -21.32 5.01 -17.91
CA CYS A 677 -19.99 5.05 -17.25
C CYS A 677 -19.97 4.84 -15.71
N LEU A 678 -21.13 5.03 -15.06
CA LEU A 678 -21.43 4.96 -13.63
C LEU A 678 -20.80 6.13 -12.83
N PRO A 679 -21.39 6.55 -11.69
CA PRO A 679 -22.53 5.96 -10.98
C PRO A 679 -23.87 6.39 -11.58
N ARG A 680 -24.78 5.43 -11.76
CA ARG A 680 -26.14 5.67 -12.25
C ARG A 680 -27.08 6.06 -11.11
N LYS A 681 -27.95 7.04 -11.37
CA LYS A 681 -29.10 7.43 -10.56
C LYS A 681 -30.40 7.12 -11.34
N SER A 682 -31.55 7.35 -10.72
CA SER A 682 -32.86 6.98 -11.27
C SER A 682 -33.46 8.01 -12.25
N HIS A 683 -32.72 9.04 -12.67
CA HIS A 683 -33.26 10.13 -13.49
C HIS A 683 -32.91 9.94 -14.97
N GLU A 684 -31.67 9.52 -15.23
CA GLU A 684 -31.06 9.35 -16.54
C GLU A 684 -31.47 8.03 -17.23
N VAL A 685 -31.79 6.98 -16.48
CA VAL A 685 -32.27 5.69 -17.01
C VAL A 685 -33.17 4.98 -15.99
N ASP A 686 -34.18 4.26 -16.46
CA ASP A 686 -35.05 3.40 -15.63
C ASP A 686 -34.38 2.06 -15.24
N ASP A 687 -35.05 1.25 -14.41
CA ASP A 687 -34.53 -0.06 -14.01
C ASP A 687 -34.69 -1.14 -15.10
N GLU A 688 -35.67 -0.98 -16.01
CA GLU A 688 -35.96 -1.92 -17.10
C GLU A 688 -34.81 -1.94 -18.12
N VAL A 689 -34.31 -0.77 -18.53
CA VAL A 689 -33.13 -0.64 -19.39
C VAL A 689 -31.84 -0.97 -18.63
N PHE A 690 -31.67 -0.43 -17.41
CA PHE A 690 -30.38 -0.48 -16.72
C PHE A 690 -30.00 -1.90 -16.24
N TYR A 691 -30.98 -2.68 -15.77
CA TYR A 691 -30.76 -4.07 -15.33
C TYR A 691 -31.25 -5.12 -16.35
N GLY A 692 -31.98 -4.73 -17.39
CA GLY A 692 -32.53 -5.63 -18.40
C GLY A 692 -31.58 -5.99 -19.55
N PRO A 693 -32.06 -6.72 -20.57
CA PRO A 693 -31.26 -7.33 -21.65
C PRO A 693 -30.67 -6.33 -22.66
N ARG A 694 -30.89 -5.02 -22.44
CA ARG A 694 -30.21 -3.92 -23.13
C ARG A 694 -28.81 -3.66 -22.57
N SER A 695 -28.65 -3.82 -21.27
CA SER A 695 -27.50 -3.33 -20.52
C SER A 695 -26.22 -4.09 -20.81
N LEU A 696 -25.17 -3.36 -21.17
CA LEU A 696 -23.78 -3.82 -21.21
C LEU A 696 -22.92 -3.13 -20.13
N VAL A 697 -23.56 -2.42 -19.17
CA VAL A 697 -22.93 -1.55 -18.16
C VAL A 697 -21.97 -2.30 -17.22
N PHE A 698 -22.25 -3.57 -16.88
CA PHE A 698 -21.34 -4.36 -16.05
C PHE A 698 -20.10 -4.87 -16.82
N PRO A 699 -20.24 -5.45 -18.04
CA PRO A 699 -19.10 -5.66 -18.94
C PRO A 699 -18.25 -4.41 -19.21
N GLU A 700 -18.89 -3.25 -19.42
CA GLU A 700 -18.25 -1.94 -19.59
C GLU A 700 -17.43 -1.54 -18.35
N GLY A 701 -18.05 -1.62 -17.17
CA GLY A 701 -17.39 -1.38 -15.88
C GLY A 701 -16.22 -2.34 -15.60
N GLU A 702 -16.30 -3.59 -16.05
CA GLU A 702 -15.18 -4.55 -15.99
C GLU A 702 -14.05 -4.16 -16.97
N ASN A 703 -14.40 -3.75 -18.18
CA ASN A 703 -13.45 -3.41 -19.24
C ASN A 703 -12.58 -2.19 -18.92
N ARG A 704 -13.01 -1.32 -18.00
CA ARG A 704 -12.16 -0.29 -17.37
C ARG A 704 -10.82 -0.86 -16.86
N LYS A 705 -10.82 -2.07 -16.29
CA LYS A 705 -9.60 -2.72 -15.80
C LYS A 705 -8.63 -3.01 -16.94
N TRP A 706 -9.11 -3.69 -17.97
CA TRP A 706 -8.28 -4.24 -19.04
C TRP A 706 -7.71 -3.16 -19.97
N THR A 707 -8.45 -2.07 -20.20
CA THR A 707 -7.95 -0.93 -20.97
C THR A 707 -6.95 -0.09 -20.19
N ILE A 708 -7.14 0.10 -18.88
CA ILE A 708 -6.12 0.70 -18.02
C ILE A 708 -4.88 -0.20 -17.93
N MET A 709 -5.03 -1.53 -17.94
CA MET A 709 -3.90 -2.47 -17.99
C MET A 709 -3.09 -2.35 -19.29
N ALA A 710 -3.77 -2.27 -20.45
CA ALA A 710 -3.10 -2.06 -21.74
C ALA A 710 -2.40 -0.69 -21.83
N LEU A 711 -3.03 0.37 -21.30
CA LEU A 711 -2.39 1.68 -21.20
C LEU A 711 -1.16 1.65 -20.27
N PHE A 712 -1.25 0.98 -19.13
CA PHE A 712 -0.12 0.84 -18.20
C PHE A 712 1.02 0.04 -18.82
N ASP A 713 0.76 -1.06 -19.52
CA ASP A 713 1.78 -1.83 -20.22
C ASP A 713 2.42 -1.02 -21.38
N SER A 714 1.61 -0.44 -22.27
CA SER A 714 2.14 0.28 -23.44
C SER A 714 2.79 1.61 -23.10
N LEU A 715 2.21 2.43 -22.21
CA LEU A 715 2.73 3.76 -21.89
C LEU A 715 3.77 3.74 -20.76
N ILE A 716 3.59 2.96 -19.69
CA ILE A 716 4.48 2.94 -18.51
C ILE A 716 5.44 1.73 -18.54
N GLY A 717 4.96 0.59 -19.03
CA GLY A 717 5.75 -0.63 -19.19
C GLY A 717 6.83 -0.50 -20.27
N ARG A 718 6.41 -0.09 -21.48
CA ARG A 718 7.24 -0.18 -22.71
C ARG A 718 7.56 1.14 -23.40
N TRP A 719 6.71 2.17 -23.25
CA TRP A 719 6.74 3.43 -24.02
C TRP A 719 6.49 3.22 -25.54
N THR A 720 5.60 2.28 -25.90
CA THR A 720 5.34 1.84 -27.29
C THR A 720 3.84 1.80 -27.63
N ILE A 721 3.19 2.96 -27.74
CA ILE A 721 1.75 3.08 -28.06
C ILE A 721 1.47 3.12 -29.57
#